data_AF-A0A532UZ92-F1
#
_entry.id   AF-A0A532UZ92-F1
#
_cell.length_a   1.000
_cell.length_b   1.000
_cell.length_c   1.000
_cell.angle_alpha   90.00
_cell.angle_beta   90.00
_cell.angle_gamma   90.00
#
_symmetry.space_group_name_H-M   'P 1'
#
loop_
_entity.id
_entity.type
_entity.pdbx_description
1 polymer ?
#
loop_
_entity_poly.entity_id
_entity_poly.type
_entity_poly.pdbx_seq_one_letter_code
_entity_poly.pdbx_strand_id
1 'polypeptide(L)'
;MPNNKIILTLQGAIQEAGRCLLCHDAPCNSGCGADTDPATFIFKLRMGNIKGAVRTMRRNNVLAATCAQVCPTCRLCEEGCSRSGIDEPIRISAIQAFLADYERREGMHVLHAPKPGNRKIAVIGSGPAGLSAATNLAMKGYAVTVLEKRSEPGGLLRYGIPDHRLDPDILNHEIDLIRNLGVKFECAKPVSSKTELNEFFNRDFDAIFLATGYDQPYDLGLLGEDLSGIMNWEEFLRLSKGEETRDDLREKVQGKRIVVVGGGSVAMDCAVTAKMLAADRVYAVSLEAMDELPADMDEKELAFREGVRFKSSCRLMGIQGENGRIKGVKGCEIRWKKPGWFVPENAQDVSGTEFSLPTDMLIKAIGAGFSPELQATLTSLNSKDGRLVTSVQNMQTSDPRIFAGGDMVASGKTVVTAVMDGKKAAEAIAEAFPLSTTVTVPLPKRPSLEIEFCGSKFINPFCLSASPVANTAEMVSRAFDAGWGGVVYKTLNIEREYKIVDPTPRLNALHHGDRRFIGLQNIEMVSERPLAQNLKDIDWLKKRYPDRIIISSIMGYSDEGWIELAKGSEDAGADMLELNFSCPQMAIEGAGHTIGQDYPALEHFTKVVKDNVSIPVIAKMTPNITDMLPPSIAAKQGGADAISAINTLRAITEVNLDTFAPMPTIQGRGSISGYSGPAVKPIALRFVAELAQSDELSLPVSGIGGIETWQDAAMFLLMGAANLQVTTGVMHYGYRIVESLIEGLEDYLESKKLESVTELIGRGLQYLVDPSEHHQTKHVISSVDVETCIGCGLCYIACHDGANQAIRIDSDTRTASVDEERCVGCLLCKHVCPVWDCISMKEIDGINVGGMHGDAIRFVGGK
;
A
#
# COMPACT_ATOMS: atom_id res chain seq x y z
N MET A 1 3.60 -28.54 -10.64
CA MET A 1 2.70 -27.45 -10.20
C MET A 1 3.15 -26.21 -10.93
N PRO A 2 2.34 -25.52 -11.75
CA PRO A 2 2.80 -24.30 -12.39
C PRO A 2 3.03 -23.23 -11.31
N ASN A 3 4.03 -22.38 -11.53
CA ASN A 3 4.44 -21.27 -10.67
C ASN A 3 3.27 -20.31 -10.40
N ASN A 4 2.42 -20.62 -9.43
CA ASN A 4 1.60 -19.61 -8.79
C ASN A 4 2.52 -18.86 -7.83
N LYS A 5 3.08 -17.73 -8.27
CA LYS A 5 3.31 -16.62 -7.33
C LYS A 5 2.00 -16.49 -6.57
N ILE A 6 1.97 -16.91 -5.31
CA ILE A 6 0.75 -16.97 -4.50
C ILE A 6 0.12 -15.57 -4.54
N ILE A 7 -1.01 -15.44 -5.24
CA ILE A 7 -1.84 -14.24 -5.13
C ILE A 7 -2.33 -14.25 -3.69
N LEU A 8 -1.89 -13.27 -2.92
CA LEU A 8 -2.28 -13.14 -1.53
C LEU A 8 -3.80 -12.97 -1.46
N THR A 9 -4.45 -13.58 -0.48
CA THR A 9 -5.82 -13.19 -0.12
C THR A 9 -5.80 -11.80 0.51
N LEU A 10 -6.96 -11.15 0.66
CA LEU A 10 -7.05 -9.88 1.40
C LEU A 10 -6.40 -9.97 2.79
N GLN A 11 -6.70 -11.07 3.49
CA GLN A 11 -6.08 -11.36 4.77
C GLN A 11 -4.56 -11.49 4.67
N GLY A 12 -4.06 -12.30 3.72
CA GLY A 12 -2.63 -12.49 3.53
C GLY A 12 -1.89 -11.20 3.16
N ALA A 13 -2.52 -10.34 2.35
CA ALA A 13 -1.97 -9.04 1.97
C ALA A 13 -1.91 -8.07 3.16
N ILE A 14 -2.95 -8.04 4.01
CA ILE A 14 -2.94 -7.22 5.23
C ILE A 14 -1.91 -7.73 6.24
N GLN A 15 -1.75 -9.05 6.38
CA GLN A 15 -0.74 -9.65 7.25
C GLN A 15 0.68 -9.32 6.75
N GLU A 16 0.94 -9.46 5.46
CA GLU A 16 2.24 -9.13 4.86
C GLU A 16 2.53 -7.62 4.94
N ALA A 17 1.54 -6.76 4.70
CA ALA A 17 1.67 -5.32 4.93
C ALA A 17 1.94 -4.99 6.42
N GLY A 18 1.38 -5.79 7.35
CA GLY A 18 1.66 -5.70 8.78
C GLY A 18 3.10 -5.99 9.17
N ARG A 19 3.84 -6.80 8.38
CA ARG A 19 5.28 -7.03 8.58
C ARG A 19 6.14 -5.85 8.15
N CYS A 20 5.63 -4.98 7.27
CA CYS A 20 6.36 -3.83 6.76
C CYS A 20 6.74 -2.87 7.89
N LEU A 21 8.01 -2.44 7.93
CA LEU A 21 8.53 -1.54 8.97
C LEU A 21 8.12 -0.07 8.77
N LEU A 22 7.51 0.27 7.63
CA LEU A 22 7.12 1.63 7.27
C LEU A 22 8.29 2.63 7.33
N CYS A 23 9.45 2.20 6.82
CA CYS A 23 10.72 2.93 6.86
C CYS A 23 10.58 4.42 6.48
N HIS A 24 11.29 5.28 7.21
CA HIS A 24 11.63 6.61 6.73
C HIS A 24 12.61 6.48 5.55
N ASP A 25 12.49 7.35 4.55
CA ASP A 25 13.30 7.33 3.32
C ASP A 25 13.44 5.92 2.75
N ALA A 26 12.28 5.30 2.53
CA ALA A 26 12.18 3.87 2.32
C ALA A 26 13.07 3.38 1.15
N PRO A 27 14.04 2.49 1.41
CA PRO A 27 14.98 2.03 0.38
C PRO A 27 14.29 1.27 -0.76
N CYS A 28 13.13 0.66 -0.50
CA CYS A 28 12.32 0.01 -1.52
C CYS A 28 11.75 1.00 -2.55
N ASN A 29 11.51 2.26 -2.17
CA ASN A 29 11.13 3.31 -3.12
C ASN A 29 12.30 3.66 -4.03
N SER A 30 13.48 3.90 -3.46
CA SER A 30 14.71 4.20 -4.22
C SER A 30 15.14 3.04 -5.14
N GLY A 31 14.93 1.79 -4.71
CA GLY A 31 15.20 0.58 -5.51
C GLY A 31 14.14 0.28 -6.58
N CYS A 32 13.02 1.01 -6.61
CA CYS A 32 11.96 0.77 -7.60
C CYS A 32 12.30 1.42 -8.94
N GLY A 33 12.65 0.61 -9.93
CA GLY A 33 13.00 1.09 -11.28
C GLY A 33 11.87 1.81 -12.03
N ALA A 34 10.62 1.76 -11.55
CA ALA A 34 9.46 2.44 -12.12
C ALA A 34 8.87 3.53 -11.20
N ASP A 35 9.48 3.80 -10.03
CA ASP A 35 8.99 4.79 -9.07
C ASP A 35 7.51 4.58 -8.71
N THR A 36 7.14 3.33 -8.41
CA THR A 36 5.77 2.92 -8.07
C THR A 36 5.37 3.30 -6.63
N ASP A 37 6.33 3.76 -5.82
CA ASP A 37 6.17 4.09 -4.38
C ASP A 37 5.62 2.94 -3.50
N PRO A 38 6.37 1.81 -3.38
CA PRO A 38 6.05 0.72 -2.46
C PRO A 38 5.69 1.14 -1.03
N ALA A 39 6.44 2.07 -0.46
CA ALA A 39 6.24 2.47 0.92
C ALA A 39 4.85 3.09 1.14
N THR A 40 4.40 3.95 0.23
CA THR A 40 3.09 4.61 0.37
C THR A 40 1.93 3.66 0.12
N PHE A 41 1.97 2.81 -0.92
CA PHE A 41 0.83 1.91 -1.16
C PHE A 41 0.75 0.81 -0.09
N ILE A 42 1.88 0.32 0.44
CA ILE A 42 1.88 -0.64 1.56
C ILE A 42 1.40 0.03 2.84
N PHE A 43 1.80 1.29 3.09
CA PHE A 43 1.28 2.07 4.21
C PHE A 43 -0.24 2.19 4.16
N LYS A 44 -0.80 2.57 3.01
CA LYS A 44 -2.26 2.69 2.84
C LYS A 44 -2.98 1.36 3.01
N LEU A 45 -2.44 0.27 2.46
CA LEU A 45 -2.98 -1.08 2.67
C LEU A 45 -2.98 -1.45 4.16
N ARG A 46 -1.87 -1.20 4.87
CA ARG A 46 -1.75 -1.46 6.31
C ARG A 46 -2.73 -0.63 7.16
N MET A 47 -3.04 0.59 6.73
CA MET A 47 -4.05 1.47 7.37
C MET A 47 -5.49 1.11 6.96
N GLY A 48 -5.70 0.04 6.19
CA GLY A 48 -7.02 -0.38 5.72
C GLY A 48 -7.60 0.48 4.60
N ASN A 49 -6.81 1.37 3.98
CA ASN A 49 -7.19 2.19 2.83
C ASN A 49 -6.76 1.50 1.52
N ILE A 50 -7.49 0.45 1.14
CA ILE A 50 -7.16 -0.41 -0.01
C ILE A 50 -7.30 0.38 -1.34
N LYS A 51 -8.41 1.12 -1.53
CA LYS A 51 -8.64 1.91 -2.73
C LYS A 51 -7.58 3.00 -2.90
N GLY A 52 -7.15 3.64 -1.81
CA GLY A 52 -6.02 4.56 -1.80
C GLY A 52 -4.69 3.91 -2.16
N ALA A 53 -4.44 2.67 -1.71
CA ALA A 53 -3.25 1.90 -2.10
C ALA A 53 -3.23 1.60 -3.60
N VAL A 54 -4.34 1.11 -4.16
CA VAL A 54 -4.52 0.89 -5.61
C VAL A 54 -4.30 2.18 -6.38
N ARG A 55 -4.90 3.29 -5.92
CA ARG A 55 -4.76 4.62 -6.54
C ARG A 55 -3.30 5.10 -6.58
N THR A 56 -2.56 4.97 -5.47
CA THR A 56 -1.12 5.31 -5.42
C THR A 56 -0.33 4.46 -6.42
N MET A 57 -0.53 3.15 -6.38
CA MET A 57 0.16 2.20 -7.27
C MET A 57 -0.09 2.53 -8.75
N ARG A 58 -1.35 2.71 -9.15
CA ARG A 58 -1.74 2.95 -10.55
C ARG A 58 -1.34 4.31 -11.09
N ARG A 59 -1.43 5.37 -10.26
CA ARG A 59 -0.98 6.71 -10.66
C ARG A 59 0.50 6.74 -10.99
N ASN A 60 1.29 5.96 -10.25
CA ASN A 60 2.73 5.89 -10.43
C ASN A 60 3.16 4.89 -11.51
N ASN A 61 2.43 3.80 -11.67
CA ASN A 61 2.71 2.76 -12.65
C ASN A 61 1.42 2.10 -13.16
N VAL A 62 1.03 2.44 -14.40
CA VAL A 62 -0.16 1.85 -15.03
C VAL A 62 0.01 0.35 -15.31
N LEU A 63 1.24 -0.13 -15.47
CA LEU A 63 1.60 -1.53 -15.70
C LEU A 63 1.95 -2.26 -14.40
N ALA A 64 1.38 -1.83 -13.27
CA ALA A 64 1.69 -2.39 -11.96
C ALA A 64 1.43 -3.91 -11.87
N ALA A 65 0.36 -4.42 -12.46
CA ALA A 65 0.05 -5.84 -12.46
C ALA A 65 1.07 -6.64 -13.28
N THR A 66 1.39 -6.16 -14.49
CA THR A 66 2.46 -6.74 -15.32
C THR A 66 3.79 -6.74 -14.57
N CYS A 67 4.19 -5.59 -14.01
CA CYS A 67 5.42 -5.45 -13.23
C CYS A 67 5.45 -6.42 -12.03
N ALA A 68 4.33 -6.63 -11.34
CA ALA A 68 4.29 -7.56 -10.21
C ALA A 68 4.68 -9.01 -10.61
N GLN A 69 4.39 -9.40 -11.86
CA GLN A 69 4.73 -10.73 -12.37
C GLN A 69 6.17 -10.81 -12.88
N VAL A 70 6.62 -9.81 -13.63
CA VAL A 70 7.87 -9.90 -14.41
C VAL A 70 9.04 -9.12 -13.82
N CYS A 71 8.82 -8.29 -12.79
CA CYS A 71 9.90 -7.56 -12.14
C CYS A 71 10.88 -8.50 -11.44
N PRO A 72 12.19 -8.23 -11.58
CA PRO A 72 13.21 -8.92 -10.83
C PRO A 72 13.42 -8.25 -9.47
N THR A 73 12.42 -8.37 -8.58
CA THR A 73 12.39 -7.65 -7.30
C THR A 73 13.56 -7.96 -6.40
N CYS A 74 14.14 -9.16 -6.51
CA CYS A 74 15.33 -9.61 -5.80
C CYS A 74 16.60 -8.77 -6.04
N ARG A 75 16.62 -7.94 -7.09
CA ARG A 75 17.68 -6.98 -7.41
C ARG A 75 17.19 -5.51 -7.49
N LEU A 76 16.00 -5.25 -6.96
CA LEU A 76 15.31 -3.96 -7.03
C LEU A 76 14.72 -3.60 -5.65
N CYS A 77 13.39 -3.45 -5.56
CA CYS A 77 12.74 -2.95 -4.36
C CYS A 77 12.83 -3.91 -3.15
N GLU A 78 12.89 -5.23 -3.38
CA GLU A 78 12.98 -6.22 -2.30
C GLU A 78 14.45 -6.42 -1.84
N GLU A 79 15.44 -6.20 -2.71
CA GLU A 79 16.87 -6.21 -2.34
C GLU A 79 17.17 -5.16 -1.26
N GLY A 80 16.69 -3.93 -1.44
CA GLY A 80 16.93 -2.83 -0.52
C GLY A 80 16.08 -2.89 0.76
N CYS A 81 15.17 -3.86 0.91
CA CYS A 81 14.22 -3.87 2.02
C CYS A 81 14.92 -4.00 3.38
N SER A 82 14.75 -3.02 4.27
CA SER A 82 15.37 -3.05 5.61
C SER A 82 14.89 -4.20 6.50
N ARG A 83 13.74 -4.82 6.18
CA ARG A 83 13.21 -5.97 6.92
C ARG A 83 14.11 -7.21 6.82
N SER A 84 14.91 -7.33 5.76
CA SER A 84 15.92 -8.38 5.58
C SER A 84 16.97 -8.41 6.70
N GLY A 85 17.10 -7.34 7.50
CA GLY A 85 17.93 -7.34 8.71
C GLY A 85 17.31 -8.05 9.92
N ILE A 86 16.04 -8.45 9.84
CA ILE A 86 15.31 -9.18 10.89
C ILE A 86 14.99 -10.61 10.42
N ASP A 87 14.37 -10.75 9.25
CA ASP A 87 14.01 -12.04 8.65
C ASP A 87 14.20 -12.02 7.11
N GLU A 88 13.14 -11.79 6.34
CA GLU A 88 13.12 -11.79 4.88
C GLU A 88 12.49 -10.48 4.38
N PRO A 89 12.78 -10.04 3.14
CA PRO A 89 12.16 -8.85 2.60
C PRO A 89 10.64 -8.97 2.55
N ILE A 90 9.96 -7.83 2.63
CA ILE A 90 8.51 -7.78 2.34
C ILE A 90 8.27 -8.23 0.91
N ARG A 91 7.27 -9.07 0.69
CA ARG A 91 6.85 -9.54 -0.64
C ARG A 91 6.10 -8.44 -1.39
N ILE A 92 6.82 -7.37 -1.75
CA ILE A 92 6.29 -6.16 -2.42
C ILE A 92 5.58 -6.55 -3.72
N SER A 93 6.19 -7.42 -4.53
CA SER A 93 5.58 -7.90 -5.77
C SER A 93 4.25 -8.62 -5.53
N ALA A 94 4.13 -9.41 -4.45
CA ALA A 94 2.92 -10.14 -4.11
C ALA A 94 1.80 -9.20 -3.62
N ILE A 95 2.14 -8.18 -2.82
CA ILE A 95 1.19 -7.12 -2.44
C ILE A 95 0.72 -6.35 -3.68
N GLN A 96 1.64 -5.99 -4.58
CA GLN A 96 1.32 -5.28 -5.81
C GLN A 96 0.41 -6.10 -6.73
N ALA A 97 0.67 -7.40 -6.87
CA ALA A 97 -0.19 -8.32 -7.61
C ALA A 97 -1.60 -8.41 -6.98
N PHE A 98 -1.67 -8.53 -5.65
CA PHE A 98 -2.94 -8.54 -4.92
C PHE A 98 -3.74 -7.26 -5.15
N LEU A 99 -3.12 -6.07 -5.01
CA LEU A 99 -3.82 -4.79 -5.19
C LEU A 99 -4.39 -4.64 -6.61
N ALA A 100 -3.64 -5.06 -7.63
CA ALA A 100 -4.10 -5.03 -9.01
C ALA A 100 -5.26 -6.01 -9.28
N ASP A 101 -5.20 -7.21 -8.70
CA ASP A 101 -6.29 -8.18 -8.82
C ASP A 101 -7.53 -7.74 -8.03
N TYR A 102 -7.35 -7.14 -6.84
CA TYR A 102 -8.42 -6.56 -6.03
C TYR A 102 -9.12 -5.42 -6.77
N GLU A 103 -8.37 -4.51 -7.42
CA GLU A 103 -8.91 -3.48 -8.29
C GLU A 103 -9.83 -4.07 -9.38
N ARG A 104 -9.35 -5.11 -10.07
CA ARG A 104 -10.09 -5.77 -11.14
C ARG A 104 -11.38 -6.42 -10.64
N ARG A 105 -11.31 -7.17 -9.53
CA ARG A 105 -12.45 -7.91 -8.96
C ARG A 105 -13.54 -6.99 -8.41
N GLU A 106 -13.13 -5.92 -7.75
CA GLU A 106 -14.05 -4.93 -7.17
C GLU A 106 -14.52 -3.88 -8.19
N GLY A 107 -14.06 -3.95 -9.45
CA GLY A 107 -14.43 -2.99 -10.49
C GLY A 107 -14.02 -1.55 -10.16
N MET A 108 -12.86 -1.36 -9.53
CA MET A 108 -12.42 -0.04 -9.09
C MET A 108 -11.96 0.83 -10.25
N HIS A 109 -12.46 2.06 -10.29
CA HIS A 109 -12.02 3.09 -11.24
C HIS A 109 -11.20 4.16 -10.52
N VAL A 110 -9.87 4.04 -10.56
CA VAL A 110 -8.96 4.96 -9.85
C VAL A 110 -8.24 5.96 -10.76
N LEU A 111 -8.06 5.62 -12.04
CA LEU A 111 -7.42 6.49 -13.03
C LEU A 111 -8.46 7.28 -13.81
N HIS A 112 -8.18 8.56 -14.01
CA HIS A 112 -9.05 9.50 -14.71
C HIS A 112 -8.19 10.38 -15.62
N ALA A 113 -8.65 10.59 -16.85
CA ALA A 113 -8.06 11.55 -17.77
C ALA A 113 -9.10 12.63 -18.11
N PRO A 114 -8.67 13.89 -18.26
CA PRO A 114 -9.57 14.92 -18.76
C PRO A 114 -9.86 14.74 -20.26
N LYS A 115 -10.78 15.54 -20.79
CA LYS A 115 -10.98 15.63 -22.24
C LYS A 115 -9.67 16.08 -22.91
N PRO A 116 -9.25 15.44 -24.02
CA PRO A 116 -8.05 15.84 -24.73
C PRO A 116 -8.10 17.30 -25.18
N GLY A 117 -7.00 18.03 -24.93
CA GLY A 117 -6.81 19.41 -25.33
C GLY A 117 -6.39 19.56 -26.79
N ASN A 118 -5.67 20.64 -27.09
CA ASN A 118 -5.34 21.02 -28.47
C ASN A 118 -4.01 20.46 -28.99
N ARG A 119 -3.26 19.70 -28.18
CA ARG A 119 -1.96 19.13 -28.55
C ARG A 119 -2.09 17.64 -28.84
N LYS A 120 -1.46 17.18 -29.92
CA LYS A 120 -1.48 15.77 -30.37
C LYS A 120 -0.08 15.17 -30.29
N ILE A 121 0.03 14.00 -29.64
CA ILE A 121 1.30 13.31 -29.46
C ILE A 121 1.23 11.92 -30.10
N ALA A 122 2.23 11.58 -30.91
CA ALA A 122 2.38 10.25 -31.49
C ALA A 122 3.36 9.43 -30.65
N VAL A 123 2.95 8.21 -30.27
CA VAL A 123 3.80 7.25 -29.57
C VAL A 123 4.05 6.07 -30.49
N ILE A 124 5.30 5.83 -30.88
CA ILE A 124 5.66 4.77 -31.83
C ILE A 124 6.15 3.54 -31.06
N GLY A 125 5.35 2.48 -31.06
CA GLY A 125 5.56 1.26 -30.29
C GLY A 125 4.70 1.18 -29.03
N SER A 126 4.04 0.05 -28.84
CA SER A 126 3.14 -0.21 -27.70
C SER A 126 3.76 -1.07 -26.60
N GLY A 127 5.09 -1.07 -26.48
CA GLY A 127 5.80 -1.72 -25.38
C GLY A 127 5.66 -0.94 -24.05
N PRO A 128 6.32 -1.38 -22.97
CA PRO A 128 6.18 -0.78 -21.64
C PRO A 128 6.42 0.74 -21.61
N ALA A 129 7.47 1.21 -22.30
CA ALA A 129 7.78 2.63 -22.40
C ALA A 129 6.67 3.42 -23.10
N GLY A 130 6.19 2.93 -24.25
CA GLY A 130 5.13 3.57 -25.02
C GLY A 130 3.81 3.64 -24.26
N LEU A 131 3.41 2.53 -23.61
CA LEU A 131 2.21 2.47 -22.77
C LEU A 131 2.30 3.42 -21.58
N SER A 132 3.45 3.48 -20.90
CA SER A 132 3.69 4.41 -19.80
C SER A 132 3.62 5.87 -20.25
N ALA A 133 4.31 6.23 -21.33
CA ALA A 133 4.29 7.58 -21.88
C ALA A 133 2.87 8.00 -22.29
N ALA A 134 2.17 7.13 -23.02
CA ALA A 134 0.82 7.39 -23.49
C ALA A 134 -0.16 7.65 -22.35
N THR A 135 -0.08 6.86 -21.28
CA THR A 135 -0.92 7.01 -20.09
C THR A 135 -0.65 8.34 -19.38
N ASN A 136 0.61 8.65 -19.11
CA ASN A 136 0.98 9.87 -18.40
C ASN A 136 0.60 11.14 -19.20
N LEU A 137 0.78 11.11 -20.52
CA LEU A 137 0.33 12.19 -21.41
C LEU A 137 -1.20 12.32 -21.46
N ALA A 138 -1.93 11.20 -21.54
CA ALA A 138 -3.40 11.22 -21.53
C ALA A 138 -3.96 11.77 -20.21
N MET A 139 -3.40 11.37 -19.06
CA MET A 139 -3.77 11.92 -17.75
C MET A 139 -3.52 13.43 -17.64
N LYS A 140 -2.52 13.96 -18.37
CA LYS A 140 -2.25 15.41 -18.47
C LYS A 140 -3.14 16.13 -19.51
N GLY A 141 -3.99 15.40 -20.25
CA GLY A 141 -4.93 15.96 -21.22
C GLY A 141 -4.42 16.08 -22.64
N TYR A 142 -3.36 15.37 -23.02
CA TYR A 142 -2.91 15.32 -24.42
C TYR A 142 -3.75 14.34 -25.24
N ALA A 143 -3.95 14.65 -26.52
CA ALA A 143 -4.52 13.68 -27.47
C ALA A 143 -3.41 12.72 -27.93
N VAL A 144 -3.44 11.48 -27.44
CA VAL A 144 -2.37 10.50 -27.70
C VAL A 144 -2.84 9.42 -28.68
N THR A 145 -2.01 9.16 -29.70
CA THR A 145 -2.15 8.00 -30.59
C THR A 145 -0.91 7.13 -30.49
N VAL A 146 -1.09 5.87 -30.10
CA VAL A 146 -0.07 4.82 -30.09
C VAL A 146 -0.13 4.07 -31.42
N LEU A 147 1.00 4.02 -32.13
CA LEU A 147 1.16 3.27 -33.36
C LEU A 147 1.92 1.98 -33.10
N GLU A 148 1.33 0.86 -33.48
CA GLU A 148 1.89 -0.48 -33.22
C GLU A 148 2.09 -1.24 -34.54
N LYS A 149 3.30 -1.79 -34.73
CA LYS A 149 3.68 -2.58 -35.90
C LYS A 149 2.86 -3.88 -36.01
N ARG A 150 2.57 -4.52 -34.88
CA ARG A 150 1.84 -5.79 -34.80
C ARG A 150 0.32 -5.58 -34.73
N SER A 151 -0.44 -6.67 -34.76
CA SER A 151 -1.91 -6.66 -34.77
C SER A 151 -2.53 -6.21 -33.45
N GLU A 152 -1.83 -6.42 -32.34
CA GLU A 152 -2.29 -6.06 -31.00
C GLU A 152 -1.21 -5.32 -30.18
N PRO A 153 -1.62 -4.43 -29.26
CA PRO A 153 -0.69 -3.69 -28.42
C PRO A 153 -0.06 -4.52 -27.29
N GLY A 154 1.12 -4.12 -26.81
CA GLY A 154 1.81 -4.72 -25.67
C GLY A 154 3.30 -4.97 -25.90
N GLY A 155 3.79 -4.90 -27.14
CA GLY A 155 5.20 -5.13 -27.48
C GLY A 155 5.73 -6.45 -26.92
N LEU A 156 6.92 -6.42 -26.31
CA LEU A 156 7.54 -7.60 -25.70
C LEU A 156 6.65 -8.27 -24.64
N LEU A 157 5.80 -7.52 -23.93
CA LEU A 157 4.91 -8.09 -22.91
C LEU A 157 3.95 -9.11 -23.53
N ARG A 158 3.43 -8.82 -24.72
CA ARG A 158 2.51 -9.72 -25.43
C ARG A 158 3.26 -10.82 -26.20
N TYR A 159 4.26 -10.42 -26.96
CA TYR A 159 4.87 -11.29 -27.98
C TYR A 159 6.15 -12.00 -27.51
N GLY A 160 6.79 -11.53 -26.45
CA GLY A 160 8.08 -12.02 -25.97
C GLY A 160 8.03 -12.74 -24.63
N ILE A 161 7.26 -12.26 -23.65
CA ILE A 161 7.20 -12.88 -22.32
C ILE A 161 6.18 -14.03 -22.33
N PRO A 162 6.52 -15.28 -21.97
CA PRO A 162 5.60 -16.42 -21.99
C PRO A 162 4.39 -16.30 -21.04
N ASP A 163 3.29 -17.01 -21.37
CA ASP A 163 2.02 -16.96 -20.59
C ASP A 163 2.17 -17.49 -19.15
N HIS A 164 3.12 -18.41 -18.92
CA HIS A 164 3.40 -18.92 -17.57
C HIS A 164 4.14 -17.92 -16.69
N ARG A 165 4.60 -16.80 -17.25
CA ARG A 165 5.23 -15.68 -16.54
C ARG A 165 4.39 -14.41 -16.53
N LEU A 166 3.64 -14.16 -17.60
CA LEU A 166 2.74 -13.03 -17.71
C LEU A 166 1.38 -13.49 -18.23
N ASP A 167 0.38 -13.43 -17.37
CA ASP A 167 -1.01 -13.73 -17.74
C ASP A 167 -1.52 -12.73 -18.81
N PRO A 168 -1.93 -13.20 -20.00
CA PRO A 168 -2.49 -12.34 -21.05
C PRO A 168 -3.69 -11.51 -20.61
N ASP A 169 -4.53 -12.02 -19.71
CA ASP A 169 -5.71 -11.30 -19.23
C ASP A 169 -5.33 -10.10 -18.38
N ILE A 170 -4.21 -10.19 -17.64
CA ILE A 170 -3.67 -9.08 -16.87
C ILE A 170 -3.16 -7.98 -17.80
N LEU A 171 -2.42 -8.34 -18.84
CA LEU A 171 -1.95 -7.37 -19.84
C LEU A 171 -3.12 -6.72 -20.60
N ASN A 172 -4.11 -7.51 -21.01
CA ASN A 172 -5.31 -7.02 -21.69
C ASN A 172 -6.05 -6.00 -20.81
N HIS A 173 -6.26 -6.33 -19.54
CA HIS A 173 -6.91 -5.44 -18.59
C HIS A 173 -6.15 -4.10 -18.44
N GLU A 174 -4.82 -4.13 -18.31
CA GLU A 174 -4.03 -2.90 -18.20
C GLU A 174 -4.06 -2.06 -19.48
N ILE A 175 -4.06 -2.69 -20.65
CA ILE A 175 -4.24 -1.98 -21.93
C ILE A 175 -5.64 -1.36 -22.01
N ASP A 176 -6.67 -2.03 -21.51
CA ASP A 176 -8.03 -1.49 -21.47
C ASP A 176 -8.14 -0.31 -20.50
N LEU A 177 -7.44 -0.33 -19.35
CA LEU A 177 -7.31 0.84 -18.49
C LEU A 177 -6.74 2.03 -19.26
N ILE A 178 -5.72 1.82 -20.09
CA ILE A 178 -5.11 2.86 -20.92
C ILE A 178 -6.07 3.36 -22.02
N ARG A 179 -6.81 2.45 -22.67
CA ARG A 179 -7.85 2.82 -23.65
C ARG A 179 -8.96 3.66 -23.01
N ASN A 180 -9.37 3.33 -21.79
CA ASN A 180 -10.40 4.05 -21.05
C ASN A 180 -9.98 5.49 -20.70
N LEU A 181 -8.68 5.81 -20.71
CA LEU A 181 -8.18 7.18 -20.59
C LEU A 181 -8.25 7.97 -21.91
N GLY A 182 -8.75 7.37 -22.99
CA GLY A 182 -8.92 8.01 -24.30
C GLY A 182 -7.72 7.87 -25.24
N VAL A 183 -6.73 7.04 -24.90
CA VAL A 183 -5.59 6.73 -25.78
C VAL A 183 -6.07 5.92 -26.99
N LYS A 184 -5.70 6.36 -28.19
CA LYS A 184 -6.01 5.65 -29.44
C LYS A 184 -4.89 4.69 -29.80
N PHE A 185 -5.24 3.47 -30.21
CA PHE A 185 -4.28 2.50 -30.71
C PHE A 185 -4.51 2.26 -32.21
N GLU A 186 -3.48 2.50 -33.02
CA GLU A 186 -3.44 2.16 -34.44
C GLU A 186 -2.46 1.00 -34.66
N CYS A 187 -2.99 -0.22 -34.68
CA CYS A 187 -2.23 -1.45 -34.89
C CYS A 187 -2.02 -1.76 -36.39
N ALA A 188 -1.09 -2.68 -36.69
CA ALA A 188 -0.63 -3.02 -38.04
C ALA A 188 -0.10 -1.79 -38.81
N LYS A 189 0.57 -0.88 -38.10
CA LYS A 189 1.19 0.35 -38.62
C LYS A 189 2.69 0.37 -38.31
N PRO A 190 3.54 -0.33 -39.11
CA PRO A 190 4.99 -0.21 -38.96
C PRO A 190 5.44 1.22 -39.24
N VAL A 191 6.38 1.72 -38.44
CA VAL A 191 7.08 2.99 -38.65
C VAL A 191 8.56 2.71 -38.40
N SER A 192 9.41 2.87 -39.41
CA SER A 192 10.84 2.56 -39.30
C SER A 192 11.74 3.62 -39.95
N SER A 193 11.20 4.49 -40.80
CA SER A 193 11.99 5.49 -41.53
C SER A 193 11.81 6.91 -40.99
N LYS A 194 12.85 7.74 -41.13
CA LYS A 194 12.79 9.17 -40.80
C LYS A 194 11.72 9.92 -41.60
N THR A 195 11.49 9.53 -42.86
CA THR A 195 10.48 10.15 -43.72
C THR A 195 9.09 9.94 -43.14
N GLU A 196 8.76 8.72 -42.72
CA GLU A 196 7.49 8.41 -42.04
C GLU A 196 7.36 9.19 -40.72
N LEU A 197 8.44 9.30 -39.93
CA LEU A 197 8.41 10.14 -38.72
C LEU A 197 8.07 11.60 -39.04
N ASN A 198 8.65 12.15 -40.10
CA ASN A 198 8.38 13.53 -40.52
C ASN A 198 6.95 13.73 -41.03
N GLU A 199 6.35 12.70 -41.63
CA GLU A 199 4.95 12.75 -42.07
C GLU A 199 3.96 12.93 -40.90
N PHE A 200 4.29 12.48 -39.69
CA PHE A 200 3.43 12.74 -38.53
C PHE A 200 3.36 14.23 -38.18
N PHE A 201 4.43 15.00 -38.37
CA PHE A 201 4.37 16.45 -38.21
C PHE A 201 3.46 17.11 -39.26
N ASN A 202 3.34 16.51 -40.45
CA ASN A 202 2.38 16.94 -41.47
C ASN A 202 0.92 16.54 -41.14
N ARG A 203 0.71 15.62 -40.19
CA ARG A 203 -0.60 15.17 -39.68
C ARG A 203 -1.01 15.89 -38.38
N ASP A 204 -0.44 17.06 -38.12
CA ASP A 204 -0.66 17.90 -36.94
C ASP A 204 -0.23 17.28 -35.59
N PHE A 205 0.74 16.37 -35.57
CA PHE A 205 1.36 15.96 -34.30
C PHE A 205 2.40 16.99 -33.86
N ASP A 206 2.38 17.37 -32.58
CA ASP A 206 3.31 18.35 -32.02
C ASP A 206 4.65 17.72 -31.63
N ALA A 207 4.61 16.48 -31.13
CA ALA A 207 5.79 15.72 -30.71
C ALA A 207 5.62 14.22 -30.93
N ILE A 208 6.76 13.51 -30.96
CA ILE A 208 6.84 12.06 -31.15
C ILE A 208 7.63 11.45 -29.99
N PHE A 209 7.13 10.35 -29.43
CA PHE A 209 7.89 9.48 -28.54
C PHE A 209 8.19 8.14 -29.23
N LEU A 210 9.47 7.84 -29.43
CA LEU A 210 9.96 6.60 -30.03
C LEU A 210 10.18 5.55 -28.93
N ALA A 211 9.48 4.43 -29.05
CA ALA A 211 9.49 3.32 -28.08
C ALA A 211 9.33 1.96 -28.78
N THR A 212 9.90 1.80 -29.98
CA THR A 212 9.80 0.57 -30.78
C THR A 212 10.54 -0.62 -30.18
N GLY A 213 11.49 -0.37 -29.28
CA GLY A 213 12.45 -1.36 -28.81
C GLY A 213 13.33 -1.88 -29.96
N TYR A 214 13.92 -3.07 -29.75
CA TYR A 214 14.63 -3.81 -30.80
C TYR A 214 13.62 -4.48 -31.75
N ASP A 215 13.86 -4.40 -33.06
CA ASP A 215 12.95 -4.92 -34.07
C ASP A 215 13.52 -6.08 -34.90
N GLN A 216 14.77 -6.51 -34.63
CA GLN A 216 15.40 -7.64 -35.31
C GLN A 216 16.28 -8.50 -34.36
N PRO A 217 16.02 -9.81 -34.21
CA PRO A 217 16.92 -10.75 -33.52
C PRO A 217 18.30 -10.88 -34.19
N TYR A 218 19.34 -11.17 -33.40
CA TYR A 218 20.68 -11.43 -33.95
C TYR A 218 20.82 -12.82 -34.55
N ASP A 219 21.62 -12.92 -35.61
CA ASP A 219 22.11 -14.18 -36.16
C ASP A 219 23.39 -14.64 -35.45
N LEU A 220 23.63 -15.96 -35.39
CA LEU A 220 24.80 -16.57 -34.77
C LEU A 220 26.06 -16.41 -35.65
N GLY A 221 25.90 -16.23 -36.96
CA GLY A 221 27.00 -16.14 -37.92
C GLY A 221 27.73 -17.47 -38.12
N LEU A 222 27.04 -18.60 -37.89
CA LEU A 222 27.61 -19.94 -37.98
C LEU A 222 27.29 -20.62 -39.31
N LEU A 223 28.20 -21.48 -39.78
CA LEU A 223 27.93 -22.31 -40.95
C LEU A 223 26.76 -23.28 -40.66
N GLY A 224 25.76 -23.30 -41.54
CA GLY A 224 24.57 -24.15 -41.43
C GLY A 224 23.39 -23.51 -40.70
N GLU A 225 23.42 -22.20 -40.47
CA GLU A 225 22.35 -21.43 -39.81
C GLU A 225 21.05 -21.32 -40.63
N ASP A 226 21.15 -21.63 -41.91
CA ASP A 226 20.12 -21.66 -42.94
C ASP A 226 19.42 -23.03 -43.07
N LEU A 227 19.81 -24.02 -42.25
CA LEU A 227 19.15 -25.33 -42.18
C LEU A 227 17.74 -25.25 -41.59
N SER A 228 16.84 -26.13 -42.06
CA SER A 228 15.51 -26.24 -41.45
C SER A 228 15.57 -26.81 -40.02
N GLY A 229 14.75 -26.27 -39.13
CA GLY A 229 14.78 -26.58 -37.69
C GLY A 229 15.53 -25.54 -36.85
N ILE A 230 15.94 -24.43 -37.44
CA ILE A 230 16.53 -23.28 -36.73
C ILE A 230 15.48 -22.18 -36.65
N MET A 231 15.31 -21.59 -35.47
CA MET A 231 14.29 -20.55 -35.22
C MET A 231 14.87 -19.43 -34.37
N ASN A 232 14.42 -18.20 -34.60
CA ASN A 232 14.71 -17.07 -33.73
C ASN A 232 13.85 -17.12 -32.47
N TRP A 233 14.38 -16.63 -31.34
CA TRP A 233 13.63 -16.58 -30.08
C TRP A 233 12.29 -15.83 -30.22
N GLU A 234 12.25 -14.74 -31.00
CA GLU A 234 11.03 -13.94 -31.21
C GLU A 234 9.95 -14.74 -31.91
N GLU A 235 10.31 -15.47 -32.97
CA GLU A 235 9.37 -16.33 -33.69
C GLU A 235 8.89 -17.47 -32.79
N PHE A 236 9.81 -18.10 -32.06
CA PHE A 236 9.50 -19.23 -31.18
C PHE A 236 8.53 -18.83 -30.07
N LEU A 237 8.84 -17.77 -29.33
CA LEU A 237 7.99 -17.31 -28.23
C LEU A 237 6.67 -16.76 -28.75
N ARG A 238 6.65 -16.05 -29.89
CA ARG A 238 5.41 -15.59 -30.50
C ARG A 238 4.52 -16.75 -30.95
N LEU A 239 5.07 -17.80 -31.56
CA LEU A 239 4.30 -18.99 -31.94
C LEU A 239 3.82 -19.78 -30.72
N SER A 240 4.50 -19.67 -29.58
CA SER A 240 4.01 -20.28 -28.33
C SER A 240 2.76 -19.59 -27.76
N LYS A 241 2.38 -18.42 -28.30
CA LYS A 241 1.18 -17.67 -27.92
C LYS A 241 -0.02 -18.11 -28.75
N GLY A 242 -1.21 -18.13 -28.14
CA GLY A 242 -2.47 -18.50 -28.80
C GLY A 242 -2.65 -20.01 -28.98
N GLU A 243 -3.88 -20.51 -28.90
CA GLU A 243 -4.14 -21.97 -28.90
C GLU A 243 -3.66 -22.66 -30.18
N GLU A 244 -4.14 -22.23 -31.35
CA GLU A 244 -3.83 -22.87 -32.64
C GLU A 244 -2.32 -22.84 -32.96
N THR A 245 -1.68 -21.68 -32.84
CA THR A 245 -0.25 -21.51 -33.10
C THR A 245 0.63 -22.27 -32.11
N ARG A 246 0.18 -22.41 -30.85
CA ARG A 246 0.89 -23.20 -29.84
C ARG A 246 0.82 -24.68 -30.14
N ASP A 247 -0.30 -25.18 -30.65
CA ASP A 247 -0.42 -26.58 -31.07
C ASP A 247 0.47 -26.88 -32.28
N ASP A 248 0.51 -25.98 -33.27
CA ASP A 248 1.46 -26.07 -34.40
C ASP A 248 2.92 -26.09 -33.93
N LEU A 249 3.27 -25.25 -32.94
CA LEU A 249 4.62 -25.24 -32.37
C LEU A 249 4.88 -26.51 -31.56
N ARG A 250 3.89 -27.02 -30.83
CA ARG A 250 3.98 -28.27 -30.05
C ARG A 250 4.29 -29.45 -30.96
N GLU A 251 3.64 -29.58 -32.11
CA GLU A 251 3.97 -30.62 -33.09
C GLU A 251 5.42 -30.51 -33.58
N LYS A 252 5.94 -29.29 -33.69
CA LYS A 252 7.34 -29.03 -34.07
C LYS A 252 8.34 -29.29 -32.94
N VAL A 253 7.92 -29.39 -31.68
CA VAL A 253 8.80 -29.45 -30.49
C VAL A 253 8.72 -30.79 -29.75
N GLN A 254 7.54 -31.41 -29.71
CA GLN A 254 7.27 -32.58 -28.92
C GLN A 254 8.22 -33.75 -29.25
N GLY A 255 8.83 -34.33 -28.22
CA GLY A 255 9.77 -35.45 -28.34
C GLY A 255 11.13 -35.09 -28.95
N LYS A 256 11.39 -33.82 -29.28
CA LYS A 256 12.64 -33.39 -29.92
C LYS A 256 13.72 -33.01 -28.92
N ARG A 257 14.97 -33.07 -29.38
CA ARG A 257 16.15 -32.54 -28.68
C ARG A 257 16.43 -31.13 -29.16
N ILE A 258 16.37 -30.17 -28.26
CA ILE A 258 16.43 -28.74 -28.57
C ILE A 258 17.67 -28.12 -27.94
N VAL A 259 18.36 -27.28 -28.70
CA VAL A 259 19.44 -26.41 -28.19
C VAL A 259 18.96 -24.97 -28.23
N VAL A 260 18.95 -24.30 -27.08
CA VAL A 260 18.73 -22.86 -26.96
C VAL A 260 20.09 -22.20 -26.75
N VAL A 261 20.44 -21.24 -27.59
CA VAL A 261 21.72 -20.52 -27.52
C VAL A 261 21.50 -19.17 -26.85
N GLY A 262 22.09 -18.97 -25.66
CA GLY A 262 21.99 -17.75 -24.86
C GLY A 262 21.85 -18.03 -23.36
N GLY A 263 22.23 -17.04 -22.54
CA GLY A 263 22.18 -17.14 -21.06
C GLY A 263 21.23 -16.16 -20.37
N GLY A 264 20.56 -15.28 -21.11
CA GLY A 264 19.65 -14.27 -20.56
C GLY A 264 18.22 -14.76 -20.35
N SER A 265 17.36 -13.88 -19.83
CA SER A 265 15.95 -14.16 -19.53
C SER A 265 15.18 -14.76 -20.70
N VAL A 266 15.35 -14.21 -21.90
CA VAL A 266 14.72 -14.72 -23.14
C VAL A 266 15.15 -16.15 -23.46
N ALA A 267 16.40 -16.52 -23.19
CA ALA A 267 16.90 -17.87 -23.41
C ALA A 267 16.27 -18.85 -22.40
N MET A 268 16.13 -18.45 -21.14
CA MET A 268 15.44 -19.24 -20.12
C MET A 268 13.96 -19.43 -20.47
N ASP A 269 13.28 -18.37 -20.92
CA ASP A 269 11.90 -18.41 -21.39
C ASP A 269 11.72 -19.38 -22.57
N CYS A 270 12.62 -19.35 -23.56
CA CYS A 270 12.61 -20.29 -24.68
C CYS A 270 12.82 -21.73 -24.19
N ALA A 271 13.77 -21.95 -23.28
CA ALA A 271 14.11 -23.29 -22.79
C ALA A 271 12.98 -23.91 -21.96
N VAL A 272 12.40 -23.14 -21.05
CA VAL A 272 11.24 -23.55 -20.24
C VAL A 272 10.03 -23.80 -21.13
N THR A 273 9.74 -22.90 -22.06
CA THR A 273 8.61 -23.07 -23.01
C THR A 273 8.78 -24.33 -23.85
N ALA A 274 9.98 -24.62 -24.34
CA ALA A 274 10.27 -25.87 -25.05
C ALA A 274 10.02 -27.13 -24.17
N LYS A 275 10.41 -27.10 -22.88
CA LYS A 275 10.10 -28.19 -21.94
C LYS A 275 8.60 -28.35 -21.71
N MET A 276 7.86 -27.25 -21.54
CA MET A 276 6.40 -27.27 -21.36
C MET A 276 5.67 -27.80 -22.61
N LEU A 277 6.23 -27.58 -23.81
CA LEU A 277 5.76 -28.15 -25.07
C LEU A 277 6.21 -29.61 -25.30
N ALA A 278 6.65 -30.30 -24.24
CA ALA A 278 7.03 -31.71 -24.22
C ALA A 278 8.27 -32.06 -25.08
N ALA A 279 9.25 -31.15 -25.20
CA ALA A 279 10.57 -31.51 -25.69
C ALA A 279 11.22 -32.60 -24.81
N ASP A 280 11.84 -33.61 -25.43
CA ASP A 280 12.52 -34.71 -24.72
C ASP A 280 13.71 -34.16 -23.92
N ARG A 281 14.60 -33.43 -24.60
CA ARG A 281 15.78 -32.79 -24.00
C ARG A 281 15.93 -31.37 -24.47
N VAL A 282 16.20 -30.46 -23.55
CA VAL A 282 16.51 -29.06 -23.84
C VAL A 282 17.86 -28.74 -23.22
N TYR A 283 18.78 -28.24 -24.05
CA TYR A 283 20.08 -27.73 -23.63
C TYR A 283 20.11 -26.21 -23.77
N ALA A 284 20.38 -25.50 -22.67
CA ALA A 284 20.72 -24.08 -22.71
C ALA A 284 22.25 -23.95 -22.81
N VAL A 285 22.74 -23.47 -23.95
CA VAL A 285 24.17 -23.28 -24.22
C VAL A 285 24.50 -21.80 -24.05
N SER A 286 25.40 -21.47 -23.13
CA SER A 286 25.79 -20.10 -22.80
C SER A 286 27.30 -19.95 -22.75
N LEU A 287 27.78 -18.75 -23.08
CA LEU A 287 29.20 -18.40 -22.94
C LEU A 287 29.56 -18.24 -21.46
N GLU A 288 28.64 -17.70 -20.69
CA GLU A 288 28.74 -17.46 -19.26
C GLU A 288 28.71 -18.78 -18.48
N ALA A 289 29.45 -18.81 -17.36
CA ALA A 289 29.27 -19.82 -16.32
C ALA A 289 27.89 -19.68 -15.64
N MET A 290 27.48 -20.68 -14.85
CA MET A 290 26.14 -20.72 -14.24
C MET A 290 25.83 -19.52 -13.33
N ASP A 291 26.81 -19.09 -12.55
CA ASP A 291 26.76 -17.92 -11.68
C ASP A 291 26.86 -16.60 -12.46
N GLU A 292 27.48 -16.61 -13.63
CA GLU A 292 27.64 -15.47 -14.54
C GLU A 292 26.43 -15.24 -15.46
N LEU A 293 25.49 -16.18 -15.54
CA LEU A 293 24.31 -16.10 -16.41
C LEU A 293 23.51 -14.80 -16.18
N PRO A 294 23.18 -14.03 -17.25
CA PRO A 294 22.41 -12.79 -17.13
C PRO A 294 20.95 -12.94 -16.68
N ALA A 295 20.36 -14.14 -16.80
CA ALA A 295 19.00 -14.40 -16.33
C ALA A 295 18.85 -14.20 -14.82
N ASP A 296 17.65 -13.89 -14.36
CA ASP A 296 17.36 -13.71 -12.93
C ASP A 296 17.29 -15.07 -12.21
N MET A 297 17.52 -15.09 -10.89
CA MET A 297 17.58 -16.35 -10.12
C MET A 297 16.30 -17.18 -10.22
N ASP A 298 15.13 -16.54 -10.14
CA ASP A 298 13.83 -17.20 -10.29
C ASP A 298 13.67 -17.88 -11.66
N GLU A 299 14.22 -17.27 -12.72
CA GLU A 299 14.18 -17.80 -14.09
C GLU A 299 15.11 -19.03 -14.21
N LYS A 300 16.31 -18.96 -13.62
CA LYS A 300 17.25 -20.08 -13.56
C LYS A 300 16.67 -21.26 -12.79
N GLU A 301 16.05 -21.00 -11.63
CA GLU A 301 15.43 -22.02 -10.79
C GLU A 301 14.26 -22.70 -11.50
N LEU A 302 13.41 -21.92 -12.17
CA LEU A 302 12.32 -22.48 -12.99
C LEU A 302 12.88 -23.38 -14.11
N ALA A 303 13.87 -22.91 -14.86
CA ALA A 303 14.50 -23.71 -15.92
C ALA A 303 15.10 -25.01 -15.39
N PHE A 304 15.79 -24.95 -14.24
CA PHE A 304 16.33 -26.14 -13.58
C PHE A 304 15.22 -27.12 -13.16
N ARG A 305 14.15 -26.62 -12.53
CA ARG A 305 13.02 -27.43 -12.06
C ARG A 305 12.26 -28.13 -13.19
N GLU A 306 12.14 -27.47 -14.34
CA GLU A 306 11.53 -28.06 -15.55
C GLU A 306 12.48 -29.02 -16.30
N GLY A 307 13.71 -29.20 -15.81
CA GLY A 307 14.68 -30.16 -16.33
C GLY A 307 15.49 -29.67 -17.54
N VAL A 308 15.65 -28.35 -17.70
CA VAL A 308 16.58 -27.77 -18.67
C VAL A 308 18.02 -28.13 -18.28
N ARG A 309 18.81 -28.59 -19.25
CA ARG A 309 20.23 -28.94 -19.05
C ARG A 309 21.10 -27.76 -19.44
N PHE A 310 21.89 -27.27 -18.50
CA PHE A 310 22.81 -26.17 -18.77
C PHE A 310 24.14 -26.70 -19.32
N LYS A 311 24.57 -26.12 -20.43
CA LYS A 311 25.89 -26.30 -21.03
C LYS A 311 26.58 -24.93 -21.04
N SER A 312 26.92 -24.48 -19.83
CA SER A 312 27.56 -23.19 -19.56
C SER A 312 29.04 -23.19 -19.94
N SER A 313 29.65 -22.01 -20.01
CA SER A 313 31.06 -21.84 -20.41
C SER A 313 31.37 -22.52 -21.74
N CYS A 314 30.43 -22.49 -22.69
CA CYS A 314 30.54 -23.17 -23.97
C CYS A 314 30.11 -22.26 -25.12
N ARG A 315 30.71 -22.43 -26.30
CA ARG A 315 30.21 -21.83 -27.54
C ARG A 315 29.94 -22.88 -28.60
N LEU A 316 29.05 -22.56 -29.52
CA LEU A 316 28.87 -23.34 -30.74
C LEU A 316 29.90 -22.91 -31.80
N MET A 317 30.46 -23.88 -32.50
CA MET A 317 31.43 -23.71 -33.58
C MET A 317 30.83 -23.99 -34.96
N GLY A 318 29.72 -24.73 -35.02
CA GLY A 318 29.02 -25.00 -36.27
C GLY A 318 27.78 -25.87 -36.08
N ILE A 319 26.89 -25.81 -37.07
CA ILE A 319 25.63 -26.54 -37.08
C ILE A 319 25.73 -27.68 -38.10
N GLN A 320 25.33 -28.89 -37.69
CA GLN A 320 25.41 -30.08 -38.52
C GLN A 320 24.04 -30.41 -39.10
N GLY A 321 23.98 -30.52 -40.43
CA GLY A 321 22.77 -30.87 -41.16
C GLY A 321 22.85 -32.20 -41.87
N GLU A 322 21.70 -32.83 -42.08
CA GLU A 322 21.49 -33.97 -42.96
C GLU A 322 20.19 -33.74 -43.74
N ASN A 323 20.19 -33.93 -45.07
CA ASN A 323 19.03 -33.68 -45.94
C ASN A 323 18.38 -32.29 -45.76
N GLY A 324 19.19 -31.25 -45.52
CA GLY A 324 18.71 -29.88 -45.33
C GLY A 324 18.02 -29.60 -43.99
N ARG A 325 18.05 -30.53 -43.02
CA ARG A 325 17.56 -30.33 -41.65
C ARG A 325 18.69 -30.45 -40.64
N ILE A 326 18.58 -29.74 -39.52
CA ILE A 326 19.52 -29.89 -38.40
C ILE A 326 19.45 -31.32 -37.82
N LYS A 327 20.62 -31.88 -37.51
CA LYS A 327 20.77 -33.19 -36.81
C LYS A 327 21.68 -33.10 -35.58
N GLY A 328 22.45 -32.03 -35.45
CA GLY A 328 23.31 -31.80 -34.31
C GLY A 328 24.03 -30.47 -34.36
N VAL A 329 24.69 -30.13 -33.25
CA VAL A 329 25.58 -28.98 -33.14
C VAL A 329 26.94 -29.42 -32.64
N LYS A 330 27.99 -28.69 -33.03
CA LYS A 330 29.35 -28.84 -32.49
C LYS A 330 29.73 -27.59 -31.72
N GLY A 331 30.42 -27.78 -30.61
CA GLY A 331 30.92 -26.69 -29.77
C GLY A 331 32.17 -27.08 -29.01
N CYS A 332 32.68 -26.15 -28.21
CA CYS A 332 33.79 -26.35 -27.29
C CYS A 332 33.57 -25.53 -26.02
N GLU A 333 34.32 -25.83 -24.97
CA GLU A 333 34.37 -24.99 -23.79
C GLU A 333 35.15 -23.72 -24.09
N ILE A 334 34.78 -22.63 -23.41
CA ILE A 334 35.45 -21.35 -23.50
C ILE A 334 35.97 -20.96 -22.13
N ARG A 335 37.02 -20.13 -22.14
CA ARG A 335 37.48 -19.37 -20.97
C ARG A 335 37.53 -17.89 -21.31
N TRP A 336 37.24 -17.04 -20.34
CA TRP A 336 37.37 -15.60 -20.51
C TRP A 336 38.85 -15.22 -20.61
N LYS A 337 39.26 -14.49 -21.66
CA LYS A 337 40.61 -13.92 -21.74
C LYS A 337 40.84 -12.95 -20.57
N LYS A 338 39.82 -12.13 -20.28
CA LYS A 338 39.75 -11.25 -19.11
C LYS A 338 38.51 -11.60 -18.27
N PRO A 339 38.66 -12.09 -17.03
CA PRO A 339 37.53 -12.33 -16.13
C PRO A 339 36.66 -11.08 -15.91
N GLY A 340 35.34 -11.27 -15.77
CA GLY A 340 34.39 -10.18 -15.52
C GLY A 340 33.99 -9.35 -16.75
N TRP A 341 34.46 -9.72 -17.95
CA TRP A 341 34.06 -9.05 -19.20
C TRP A 341 33.32 -10.01 -20.14
N PHE A 342 32.01 -10.11 -19.94
CA PHE A 342 31.16 -11.12 -20.60
C PHE A 342 30.69 -10.66 -21.98
N VAL A 343 31.59 -10.72 -22.96
CA VAL A 343 31.30 -10.42 -24.37
C VAL A 343 31.87 -11.49 -25.29
N PRO A 344 31.21 -11.84 -26.40
CA PRO A 344 31.64 -12.93 -27.29
C PRO A 344 33.09 -12.82 -27.78
N GLU A 345 33.61 -11.62 -27.98
CA GLU A 345 34.98 -11.34 -28.46
C GLU A 345 36.06 -11.67 -27.41
N ASN A 346 35.66 -11.67 -26.12
CA ASN A 346 36.51 -11.98 -24.98
C ASN A 346 36.57 -13.49 -24.67
N ALA A 347 35.71 -14.30 -25.30
CA ALA A 347 35.75 -15.75 -25.16
C ALA A 347 36.95 -16.34 -25.94
N GLN A 348 37.71 -17.21 -25.27
CA GLN A 348 38.78 -18.01 -25.89
C GLN A 348 38.42 -19.50 -25.81
N ASP A 349 38.42 -20.15 -26.96
CA ASP A 349 38.15 -21.58 -27.08
C ASP A 349 39.23 -22.41 -26.36
N VAL A 350 38.81 -23.47 -25.67
CA VAL A 350 39.70 -24.40 -24.97
C VAL A 350 39.90 -25.66 -25.81
N SER A 351 41.12 -25.86 -26.32
CA SER A 351 41.46 -27.02 -27.15
C SER A 351 41.27 -28.34 -26.41
N GLY A 352 40.73 -29.37 -27.07
CA GLY A 352 40.50 -30.70 -26.51
C GLY A 352 39.19 -30.85 -25.73
N THR A 353 38.34 -29.82 -25.73
CA THR A 353 37.03 -29.80 -25.06
C THR A 353 35.86 -29.86 -26.05
N GLU A 354 36.13 -30.25 -27.29
CA GLU A 354 35.14 -30.27 -28.35
C GLU A 354 34.03 -31.29 -28.04
N PHE A 355 32.79 -30.88 -28.25
CA PHE A 355 31.61 -31.71 -28.03
C PHE A 355 30.67 -31.68 -29.24
N SER A 356 29.84 -32.71 -29.34
CA SER A 356 28.74 -32.78 -30.30
C SER A 356 27.45 -33.13 -29.57
N LEU A 357 26.40 -32.36 -29.82
CA LEU A 357 25.07 -32.57 -29.25
C LEU A 357 24.09 -32.90 -30.38
N PRO A 358 23.50 -34.11 -30.39
CA PRO A 358 22.38 -34.42 -31.27
C PRO A 358 21.22 -33.47 -31.03
N THR A 359 20.75 -32.80 -32.08
CA THR A 359 19.85 -31.66 -32.00
C THR A 359 18.89 -31.69 -33.18
N ASP A 360 17.59 -31.67 -32.90
CA ASP A 360 16.53 -31.68 -33.91
C ASP A 360 15.93 -30.28 -34.12
N MET A 361 16.18 -29.35 -33.20
CA MET A 361 15.82 -27.94 -33.32
C MET A 361 16.81 -27.03 -32.58
N LEU A 362 17.14 -25.87 -33.15
CA LEU A 362 17.96 -24.85 -32.50
C LEU A 362 17.21 -23.53 -32.39
N ILE A 363 17.24 -22.91 -31.21
CA ILE A 363 16.62 -21.61 -30.94
C ILE A 363 17.71 -20.58 -30.65
N LYS A 364 17.76 -19.51 -31.45
CA LYS A 364 18.72 -18.42 -31.33
C LYS A 364 18.19 -17.36 -30.35
N ALA A 365 18.73 -17.31 -29.14
CA ALA A 365 18.28 -16.43 -28.06
C ALA A 365 19.43 -15.54 -27.51
N ILE A 366 20.27 -15.04 -28.42
CA ILE A 366 21.46 -14.21 -28.11
C ILE A 366 21.17 -12.70 -28.09
N GLY A 367 19.89 -12.31 -28.11
CA GLY A 367 19.44 -10.91 -28.08
C GLY A 367 18.88 -10.42 -29.42
N ALA A 368 18.73 -9.11 -29.51
CA ALA A 368 18.18 -8.41 -30.68
C ALA A 368 18.83 -7.02 -30.83
N GLY A 369 18.79 -6.50 -32.05
CA GLY A 369 19.24 -5.18 -32.46
C GLY A 369 18.19 -4.47 -33.34
N PHE A 370 18.66 -3.54 -34.16
CA PHE A 370 17.81 -2.74 -35.03
C PHE A 370 17.95 -3.18 -36.49
N SER A 371 16.84 -3.16 -37.23
CA SER A 371 16.84 -3.31 -38.69
C SER A 371 17.67 -2.22 -39.36
N PRO A 372 18.23 -2.46 -40.56
CA PRO A 372 19.00 -1.45 -41.29
C PRO A 372 18.25 -0.12 -41.48
N GLU A 373 16.94 -0.20 -41.74
CA GLU A 373 16.08 0.97 -41.91
C GLU A 373 15.93 1.78 -40.61
N LEU A 374 15.64 1.10 -39.49
CA LEU A 374 15.52 1.76 -38.20
C LEU A 374 16.89 2.31 -37.74
N GLN A 375 17.97 1.55 -37.95
CA GLN A 375 19.32 1.99 -37.62
C GLN A 375 19.70 3.28 -38.35
N ALA A 376 19.33 3.42 -39.64
CA ALA A 376 19.54 4.66 -40.38
C ALA A 376 18.78 5.83 -39.77
N THR A 377 17.54 5.61 -39.32
CA THR A 377 16.75 6.61 -38.60
C THR A 377 17.41 7.02 -37.30
N LEU A 378 17.87 6.06 -36.48
CA LEU A 378 18.56 6.34 -35.21
C LEU A 378 19.85 7.14 -35.42
N THR A 379 20.67 6.77 -36.42
CA THR A 379 21.91 7.50 -36.74
C THR A 379 21.63 8.94 -37.17
N SER A 380 20.53 9.17 -37.88
CA SER A 380 20.10 10.52 -38.27
C SER A 380 19.64 11.40 -37.09
N LEU A 381 19.39 10.81 -35.93
CA LEU A 381 18.97 11.45 -34.67
C LEU A 381 20.07 11.37 -33.60
N ASN A 382 21.32 11.19 -34.04
CA ASN A 382 22.51 10.99 -33.21
C ASN A 382 22.48 9.67 -32.41
N SER A 383 23.20 8.68 -32.90
CA SER A 383 23.35 7.36 -32.26
C SER A 383 24.79 7.11 -31.79
N LYS A 384 24.96 6.40 -30.68
CA LYS A 384 26.25 5.89 -30.20
C LYS A 384 26.13 4.39 -29.89
N ASP A 385 27.11 3.61 -30.34
CA ASP A 385 27.13 2.14 -30.15
C ASP A 385 25.84 1.46 -30.64
N GLY A 386 25.29 1.95 -31.75
CA GLY A 386 24.05 1.45 -32.35
C GLY A 386 22.75 1.91 -31.67
N ARG A 387 22.81 2.58 -30.51
CA ARG A 387 21.64 3.07 -29.76
C ARG A 387 21.45 4.57 -29.90
N LEU A 388 20.22 5.03 -29.67
CA LEU A 388 19.91 6.45 -29.73
C LEU A 388 20.47 7.19 -28.52
N VAL A 389 21.10 8.34 -28.76
CA VAL A 389 21.58 9.22 -27.68
C VAL A 389 20.45 10.14 -27.28
N THR A 390 20.04 10.06 -26.01
CA THR A 390 19.07 10.96 -25.41
C THR A 390 19.66 11.65 -24.19
N SER A 391 19.07 12.77 -23.81
CA SER A 391 19.35 13.38 -22.51
C SER A 391 18.79 12.49 -21.40
N VAL A 392 19.66 12.16 -20.43
CA VAL A 392 19.34 11.25 -19.31
C VAL A 392 18.20 11.79 -18.44
N GLN A 393 18.03 13.11 -18.37
CA GLN A 393 17.03 13.74 -17.52
C GLN A 393 15.64 13.78 -18.19
N ASN A 394 15.58 14.06 -19.50
CA ASN A 394 14.32 14.39 -20.17
C ASN A 394 13.99 13.51 -21.39
N MET A 395 14.82 12.50 -21.71
CA MET A 395 14.62 11.56 -22.81
C MET A 395 14.55 12.19 -24.21
N GLN A 396 14.96 13.46 -24.36
CA GLN A 396 14.94 14.18 -25.62
C GLN A 396 16.10 13.73 -26.52
N THR A 397 15.85 13.62 -27.82
CA THR A 397 16.85 13.30 -28.85
C THR A 397 17.54 14.57 -29.34
N SER A 398 18.35 14.48 -30.41
CA SER A 398 18.89 15.67 -31.08
C SER A 398 17.83 16.54 -31.76
N ASP A 399 16.63 15.99 -32.05
CA ASP A 399 15.49 16.77 -32.54
C ASP A 399 14.61 17.20 -31.35
N PRO A 400 14.32 18.50 -31.19
CA PRO A 400 13.58 19.01 -30.04
C PRO A 400 12.13 18.50 -29.95
N ARG A 401 11.56 17.97 -31.04
CA ARG A 401 10.20 17.42 -31.10
C ARG A 401 10.16 15.90 -30.97
N ILE A 402 11.31 15.24 -30.87
CA ILE A 402 11.41 13.78 -30.80
C ILE A 402 12.08 13.35 -29.49
N PHE A 403 11.40 12.47 -28.77
CA PHE A 403 11.83 11.85 -27.52
C PHE A 403 11.93 10.34 -27.71
N ALA A 404 12.72 9.66 -26.90
CA ALA A 404 12.89 8.21 -27.02
C ALA A 404 13.21 7.53 -25.70
N GLY A 405 12.74 6.30 -25.53
CA GLY A 405 12.90 5.54 -24.29
C GLY A 405 12.74 4.03 -24.45
N GLY A 406 13.02 3.29 -23.38
CA GLY A 406 13.02 1.82 -23.38
C GLY A 406 14.26 1.24 -24.04
N ASP A 407 14.14 0.04 -24.61
CA ASP A 407 15.29 -0.75 -25.09
C ASP A 407 16.12 -0.08 -26.19
N MET A 408 15.59 0.96 -26.83
CA MET A 408 16.29 1.71 -27.89
C MET A 408 17.34 2.72 -27.38
N VAL A 409 17.32 3.02 -26.09
CA VAL A 409 18.29 3.89 -25.41
C VAL A 409 19.11 3.09 -24.39
N ALA A 410 20.09 3.72 -23.74
CA ALA A 410 21.00 3.06 -22.80
C ALA A 410 20.52 3.02 -21.33
N SER A 411 19.22 3.19 -21.07
CA SER A 411 18.63 3.42 -19.74
C SER A 411 18.41 2.17 -18.88
N GLY A 412 18.49 0.98 -19.46
CA GLY A 412 18.24 -0.31 -18.78
C GLY A 412 17.51 -1.29 -19.69
N LYS A 413 17.44 -2.56 -19.29
CA LYS A 413 16.83 -3.65 -20.10
C LYS A 413 15.64 -4.33 -19.42
N THR A 414 15.02 -3.68 -18.43
CA THR A 414 13.90 -4.25 -17.67
C THR A 414 12.60 -3.54 -18.02
N VAL A 415 11.46 -4.19 -17.78
CA VAL A 415 10.14 -3.60 -17.98
C VAL A 415 9.97 -2.33 -17.16
N VAL A 416 10.42 -2.33 -15.89
CA VAL A 416 10.30 -1.15 -15.00
C VAL A 416 11.14 0.03 -15.45
N THR A 417 12.36 -0.20 -15.94
CA THR A 417 13.19 0.89 -16.49
C THR A 417 12.55 1.50 -17.73
N ALA A 418 11.94 0.68 -18.59
CA ALA A 418 11.19 1.18 -19.75
C ALA A 418 9.95 1.99 -19.33
N VAL A 419 9.21 1.55 -18.31
CA VAL A 419 8.09 2.33 -17.73
C VAL A 419 8.57 3.70 -17.24
N MET A 420 9.70 3.75 -16.55
CA MET A 420 10.30 5.00 -16.06
C MET A 420 10.70 5.94 -17.20
N ASP A 421 11.29 5.41 -18.28
CA ASP A 421 11.62 6.25 -19.44
C ASP A 421 10.38 6.88 -20.06
N GLY A 422 9.29 6.12 -20.18
CA GLY A 422 8.01 6.65 -20.64
C GLY A 422 7.46 7.76 -19.73
N LYS A 423 7.60 7.60 -18.40
CA LYS A 423 7.19 8.61 -17.41
C LYS A 423 8.00 9.90 -17.56
N LYS A 424 9.33 9.79 -17.64
CA LYS A 424 10.24 10.93 -17.85
C LYS A 424 9.98 11.64 -19.18
N ALA A 425 9.78 10.88 -20.26
CA ALA A 425 9.47 11.44 -21.56
C ALA A 425 8.12 12.17 -21.56
N ALA A 426 7.10 11.64 -20.89
CA ALA A 426 5.80 12.30 -20.79
C ALA A 426 5.88 13.65 -20.06
N GLU A 427 6.64 13.74 -18.96
CA GLU A 427 6.89 15.01 -18.28
C GLU A 427 7.63 16.00 -19.17
N ALA A 428 8.69 15.55 -19.84
CA ALA A 428 9.49 16.40 -20.72
C ALA A 428 8.70 16.91 -21.95
N ILE A 429 7.86 16.06 -22.54
CA ILE A 429 6.95 16.45 -23.62
C ILE A 429 5.94 17.48 -23.12
N ALA A 430 5.40 17.30 -21.92
CA ALA A 430 4.43 18.24 -21.36
C ALA A 430 5.04 19.61 -21.09
N GLU A 431 6.30 19.65 -20.62
CA GLU A 431 7.06 20.89 -20.42
C GLU A 431 7.40 21.58 -21.75
N ALA A 432 7.85 20.83 -22.74
CA ALA A 432 8.24 21.38 -24.04
C ALA A 432 7.04 21.82 -24.91
N PHE A 433 5.88 21.15 -24.75
CA PHE A 433 4.67 21.39 -25.54
C PHE A 433 3.46 21.62 -24.63
N PRO A 434 3.41 22.75 -23.90
CA PRO A 434 2.31 23.04 -22.99
C PRO A 434 0.98 23.16 -23.73
N LEU A 435 -0.10 22.72 -23.06
CA LEU A 435 -1.46 22.90 -23.53
C LEU A 435 -1.84 24.39 -23.50
N SER A 436 -2.54 24.85 -24.54
CA SER A 436 -2.94 26.28 -24.66
C SER A 436 -4.00 26.70 -23.64
N THR A 437 -4.73 25.73 -23.10
CA THR A 437 -5.75 25.89 -22.09
C THR A 437 -5.41 24.97 -20.93
N THR A 438 -5.58 25.47 -19.70
CA THR A 438 -5.46 24.62 -18.52
C THR A 438 -6.55 23.56 -18.60
N VAL A 439 -6.15 22.34 -18.93
CA VAL A 439 -7.07 21.21 -18.92
C VAL A 439 -7.27 20.81 -17.47
N THR A 440 -8.45 21.11 -16.94
CA THR A 440 -8.82 20.68 -15.58
C THR A 440 -9.02 19.18 -15.62
N VAL A 441 -8.14 18.42 -14.93
CA VAL A 441 -8.40 17.02 -14.62
C VAL A 441 -9.69 17.00 -13.80
N PRO A 442 -10.80 16.38 -14.27
CA PRO A 442 -11.97 16.22 -13.43
C PRO A 442 -11.56 15.25 -12.31
N LEU A 443 -11.14 15.81 -11.17
CA LEU A 443 -11.04 15.02 -9.96
C LEU A 443 -12.47 14.60 -9.62
N PRO A 444 -12.73 13.32 -9.30
CA PRO A 444 -14.05 12.92 -8.83
C PRO A 444 -14.43 13.82 -7.66
N LYS A 445 -15.66 14.36 -7.68
CA LYS A 445 -16.19 15.20 -6.60
C LYS A 445 -16.14 14.35 -5.33
N ARG A 446 -15.15 14.60 -4.47
CA ARG A 446 -15.02 13.89 -3.21
C ARG A 446 -16.06 14.42 -2.22
N PRO A 447 -16.61 13.56 -1.35
CA PRO A 447 -17.45 14.00 -0.24
C PRO A 447 -16.72 15.04 0.60
N SER A 448 -17.45 16.04 1.09
CA SER A 448 -16.87 17.06 1.97
C SER A 448 -16.59 16.47 3.35
N LEU A 449 -15.35 16.62 3.81
CA LEU A 449 -14.99 16.35 5.20
C LEU A 449 -15.12 17.59 6.10
N GLU A 450 -15.51 18.73 5.56
CA GLU A 450 -15.67 19.94 6.37
C GLU A 450 -16.72 19.73 7.47
N ILE A 451 -16.42 20.22 8.66
CA ILE A 451 -17.33 20.22 9.82
C ILE A 451 -17.39 21.60 10.44
N GLU A 452 -18.45 21.86 11.18
CA GLU A 452 -18.54 22.98 12.12
C GLU A 452 -18.53 22.42 13.54
N PHE A 453 -17.67 22.95 14.40
CA PHE A 453 -17.59 22.57 15.80
C PHE A 453 -17.42 23.83 16.64
N CYS A 454 -18.32 24.04 17.61
CA CYS A 454 -18.41 25.26 18.42
C CYS A 454 -18.44 26.57 17.59
N GLY A 455 -19.08 26.57 16.42
CA GLY A 455 -19.16 27.72 15.52
C GLY A 455 -17.93 27.96 14.64
N SER A 456 -16.87 27.15 14.78
CA SER A 456 -15.67 27.24 13.93
C SER A 456 -15.68 26.17 12.85
N LYS A 457 -15.28 26.57 11.65
CA LYS A 457 -15.19 25.69 10.49
C LYS A 457 -13.85 24.96 10.43
N PHE A 458 -13.88 23.64 10.36
CA PHE A 458 -12.70 22.81 10.11
C PHE A 458 -12.73 22.29 8.69
N ILE A 459 -11.55 22.20 8.05
CA ILE A 459 -11.43 21.64 6.70
C ILE A 459 -11.61 20.10 6.66
N ASN A 460 -11.43 19.43 7.80
CA ASN A 460 -11.66 18.00 8.03
C ASN A 460 -11.78 17.74 9.56
N PRO A 461 -12.33 16.59 10.02
CA PRO A 461 -12.60 16.39 11.43
C PRO A 461 -11.37 16.06 12.27
N PHE A 462 -10.17 15.97 11.68
CA PHE A 462 -8.99 15.43 12.36
C PHE A 462 -8.14 16.52 13.01
N CYS A 463 -7.95 16.37 14.32
CA CYS A 463 -7.10 17.22 15.13
C CYS A 463 -5.97 16.42 15.80
N LEU A 464 -4.80 17.02 15.96
CA LEU A 464 -3.85 16.50 16.96
C LEU A 464 -4.45 16.70 18.36
N SER A 465 -4.23 15.76 19.28
CA SER A 465 -4.63 15.93 20.69
C SER A 465 -3.51 16.58 21.52
N ALA A 466 -3.89 17.29 22.60
CA ALA A 466 -2.99 17.90 23.57
C ALA A 466 -2.07 16.83 24.21
N SER A 467 -0.85 16.72 23.67
CA SER A 467 0.08 15.62 23.94
C SER A 467 1.48 15.96 23.39
N PRO A 468 2.51 15.10 23.53
CA PRO A 468 3.83 15.36 22.95
C PRO A 468 3.81 15.76 21.48
N VAL A 469 2.84 15.26 20.70
CA VAL A 469 2.76 15.48 19.24
C VAL A 469 2.37 16.93 18.87
N ALA A 470 2.00 17.76 19.85
CA ALA A 470 1.55 19.13 19.64
C ALA A 470 2.25 20.13 20.59
N ASN A 471 3.55 19.90 20.91
CA ASN A 471 4.27 20.70 21.91
C ASN A 471 4.93 21.98 21.37
N THR A 472 5.18 22.10 20.06
CA THR A 472 5.89 23.25 19.46
C THR A 472 5.28 23.70 18.13
N ALA A 473 5.49 24.96 17.76
CA ALA A 473 5.09 25.48 16.45
C ALA A 473 5.67 24.69 15.26
N GLU A 474 6.90 24.17 15.36
CA GLU A 474 7.51 23.34 14.32
C GLU A 474 6.73 22.03 14.10
N MET A 475 6.39 21.36 15.20
CA MET A 475 5.64 20.10 15.18
C MET A 475 4.25 20.30 14.58
N VAL A 476 3.54 21.34 15.04
CA VAL A 476 2.20 21.66 14.57
C VAL A 476 2.21 22.11 13.09
N SER A 477 3.21 22.87 12.66
CA SER A 477 3.38 23.26 11.25
C SER A 477 3.44 22.05 10.33
N ARG A 478 4.26 21.06 10.69
CA ARG A 478 4.37 19.82 9.91
C ARG A 478 3.07 19.03 9.85
N ALA A 479 2.25 19.10 10.89
CA ALA A 479 0.93 18.47 10.88
C ALA A 479 -0.03 19.24 9.95
N PHE A 480 -0.08 20.57 10.03
CA PHE A 480 -0.90 21.35 9.11
C PHE A 480 -0.49 21.17 7.64
N ASP A 481 0.82 21.14 7.37
CA ASP A 481 1.37 20.84 6.05
C ASP A 481 0.99 19.44 5.54
N ALA A 482 0.89 18.45 6.43
CA ALA A 482 0.42 17.11 6.11
C ALA A 482 -1.11 17.02 5.90
N GLY A 483 -1.88 18.04 6.27
CA GLY A 483 -3.33 18.11 6.03
C GLY A 483 -4.22 18.03 7.28
N TRP A 484 -3.68 18.09 8.49
CA TRP A 484 -4.50 18.12 9.72
C TRP A 484 -5.42 19.34 9.76
N GLY A 485 -6.71 19.13 10.09
CA GLY A 485 -7.72 20.18 10.12
C GLY A 485 -7.60 21.12 11.33
N GLY A 486 -7.06 20.61 12.44
CA GLY A 486 -6.80 21.40 13.63
C GLY A 486 -5.75 20.78 14.55
N VAL A 487 -5.46 21.49 15.64
CA VAL A 487 -4.57 21.04 16.71
C VAL A 487 -5.22 21.39 18.04
N VAL A 488 -5.16 20.47 18.99
CA VAL A 488 -5.22 20.82 20.41
C VAL A 488 -3.78 20.91 20.91
N TYR A 489 -3.32 22.13 21.10
CA TYR A 489 -1.97 22.44 21.50
C TYR A 489 -1.68 21.85 22.89
N LYS A 490 -0.42 21.47 23.15
CA LYS A 490 -0.03 20.88 24.45
C LYS A 490 -0.52 21.76 25.61
N THR A 491 -1.06 21.12 26.65
CA THR A 491 -1.61 21.82 27.81
C THR A 491 -0.62 22.81 28.40
N LEU A 492 -0.99 24.08 28.45
CA LEU A 492 -0.20 25.17 29.00
C LEU A 492 -0.42 25.28 30.51
N ASN A 493 0.62 25.69 31.19
CA ASN A 493 0.56 26.07 32.60
C ASN A 493 1.34 27.36 32.83
N ILE A 494 1.30 27.83 34.07
CA ILE A 494 2.06 28.99 34.53
C ILE A 494 3.26 28.47 35.33
N GLU A 495 4.47 28.62 34.80
CA GLU A 495 5.68 28.04 35.40
C GLU A 495 6.03 28.62 36.79
N ARG A 496 5.55 29.84 37.07
CA ARG A 496 5.73 30.50 38.37
C ARG A 496 4.76 29.98 39.45
N GLU A 497 3.63 29.41 39.07
CA GLU A 497 2.71 28.75 39.99
C GLU A 497 3.16 27.32 40.24
N TYR A 498 3.51 26.61 39.15
CA TYR A 498 4.02 25.26 39.24
C TYR A 498 5.04 24.98 38.15
N LYS A 499 6.30 24.79 38.55
CA LYS A 499 7.37 24.44 37.61
C LYS A 499 7.28 22.96 37.25
N ILE A 500 7.06 22.67 35.97
CA ILE A 500 7.06 21.32 35.44
C ILE A 500 8.50 20.81 35.30
N VAL A 501 8.74 19.63 35.84
CA VAL A 501 9.97 18.86 35.64
C VAL A 501 9.54 17.45 35.26
N ASP A 502 9.59 17.17 33.97
CA ASP A 502 9.16 15.87 33.47
C ASP A 502 10.06 14.74 34.00
N PRO A 503 9.46 13.62 34.41
CA PRO A 503 10.23 12.44 34.77
C PRO A 503 11.06 11.90 33.59
N THR A 504 12.15 11.19 33.91
CA THR A 504 12.99 10.52 32.92
C THR A 504 13.46 9.17 33.47
N PRO A 505 13.11 8.03 32.84
CA PRO A 505 12.22 7.89 31.67
C PRO A 505 10.75 8.18 32.01
N ARG A 506 9.94 8.51 30.99
CA ARG A 506 8.50 8.84 31.17
C ARG A 506 7.53 8.10 30.27
N LEU A 507 8.02 7.25 29.38
CA LEU A 507 7.19 6.46 28.47
C LEU A 507 7.52 4.99 28.66
N ASN A 508 6.51 4.14 28.63
CA ASN A 508 6.64 2.70 28.48
C ASN A 508 5.65 2.22 27.41
N ALA A 509 6.04 1.23 26.62
CA ALA A 509 5.19 0.68 25.57
C ALA A 509 4.61 -0.67 26.01
N LEU A 510 3.32 -0.89 25.73
CA LEU A 510 2.74 -2.22 25.81
C LEU A 510 3.05 -2.98 24.52
N HIS A 511 3.54 -4.20 24.65
CA HIS A 511 3.81 -5.12 23.54
C HIS A 511 2.82 -6.30 23.60
N HIS A 512 2.44 -6.87 22.45
CA HIS A 512 1.56 -8.04 22.42
C HIS A 512 1.99 -9.02 21.32
N GLY A 513 2.37 -10.23 21.72
CA GLY A 513 2.94 -11.22 20.81
C GLY A 513 4.21 -10.68 20.12
N ASP A 514 4.26 -10.76 18.80
CA ASP A 514 5.32 -10.24 17.94
C ASP A 514 5.18 -8.73 17.63
N ARG A 515 4.02 -8.13 17.92
CA ARG A 515 3.78 -6.71 17.69
C ARG A 515 4.39 -5.88 18.80
N ARG A 516 5.40 -5.08 18.42
CA ARG A 516 5.89 -4.04 19.31
C ARG A 516 4.99 -2.82 19.28
N PHE A 517 4.83 -2.20 20.45
CA PHE A 517 4.12 -0.94 20.62
C PHE A 517 2.65 -0.97 20.14
N ILE A 518 1.79 -1.62 20.93
CA ILE A 518 0.33 -1.61 20.74
C ILE A 518 -0.39 -0.59 21.64
N GLY A 519 0.34 0.09 22.52
CA GLY A 519 -0.18 1.13 23.40
C GLY A 519 0.94 1.77 24.21
N LEU A 520 0.67 2.92 24.78
CA LEU A 520 1.66 3.74 25.48
C LEU A 520 1.15 4.05 26.88
N GLN A 521 1.94 3.66 27.88
CA GLN A 521 1.86 4.23 29.22
C GLN A 521 2.80 5.43 29.26
N ASN A 522 2.28 6.61 29.63
CA ASN A 522 3.09 7.80 29.86
C ASN A 522 3.05 8.18 31.33
N ILE A 523 4.01 8.98 31.79
CA ILE A 523 3.99 9.77 33.04
C ILE A 523 4.36 11.23 32.75
N GLU A 524 4.07 11.68 31.53
CA GLU A 524 4.37 13.03 31.08
C GLU A 524 3.36 14.03 31.64
N MET A 525 3.84 15.21 32.04
CA MET A 525 3.01 16.27 32.60
C MET A 525 2.48 17.21 31.49
N VAL A 526 2.01 18.41 31.91
CA VAL A 526 1.69 19.52 31.00
C VAL A 526 2.98 20.11 30.39
N SER A 527 2.87 21.12 29.54
CA SER A 527 4.05 21.71 28.87
C SER A 527 5.08 22.18 29.89
N GLU A 528 6.33 21.80 29.68
CA GLU A 528 7.50 22.24 30.43
C GLU A 528 8.04 23.60 29.94
N ARG A 529 7.50 24.10 28.83
CA ARG A 529 7.94 25.32 28.16
C ARG A 529 7.29 26.55 28.82
N PRO A 530 8.01 27.69 28.94
CA PRO A 530 7.46 28.91 29.50
C PRO A 530 6.20 29.37 28.77
N LEU A 531 5.19 29.85 29.51
CA LEU A 531 3.91 30.30 28.94
C LEU A 531 4.12 31.30 27.80
N ALA A 532 4.98 32.30 28.02
CA ALA A 532 5.25 33.35 27.04
C ALA A 532 5.81 32.80 25.71
N GLN A 533 6.53 31.68 25.72
CA GLN A 533 7.01 31.05 24.49
C GLN A 533 5.89 30.28 23.79
N ASN A 534 5.06 29.54 24.53
CA ASN A 534 3.92 28.84 23.96
C ASN A 534 2.91 29.80 23.32
N LEU A 535 2.63 30.95 23.95
CA LEU A 535 1.75 31.97 23.38
C LEU A 535 2.32 32.57 22.08
N LYS A 536 3.65 32.78 22.00
CA LYS A 536 4.30 33.19 20.75
C LYS A 536 4.19 32.15 19.64
N ASP A 537 4.30 30.86 19.99
CA ASP A 537 4.13 29.76 19.04
C ASP A 537 2.70 29.76 18.48
N ILE A 538 1.68 29.95 19.33
CA ILE A 538 0.27 30.03 18.92
C ILE A 538 0.01 31.24 18.00
N ASP A 539 0.48 32.43 18.38
CA ASP A 539 0.36 33.65 17.56
C ASP A 539 1.01 33.49 16.18
N TRP A 540 2.21 32.90 16.15
CA TRP A 540 2.91 32.63 14.91
C TRP A 540 2.17 31.61 14.04
N LEU A 541 1.69 30.51 14.65
CA LEU A 541 0.93 29.47 13.95
C LEU A 541 -0.35 30.05 13.34
N LYS A 542 -1.13 30.83 14.09
CA LYS A 542 -2.40 31.38 13.60
C LYS A 542 -2.18 32.35 12.44
N LYS A 543 -1.13 33.17 12.49
CA LYS A 543 -0.73 34.06 11.38
C LYS A 543 -0.30 33.28 10.13
N ARG A 544 0.39 32.14 10.31
CA ARG A 544 0.92 31.33 9.21
C ARG A 544 -0.11 30.38 8.60
N TYR A 545 -1.09 29.94 9.38
CA TYR A 545 -2.14 28.96 9.02
C TYR A 545 -3.52 29.47 9.45
N PRO A 546 -4.03 30.56 8.84
CA PRO A 546 -5.27 31.21 9.29
C PRO A 546 -6.52 30.34 9.10
N ASP A 547 -6.48 29.39 8.17
CA ASP A 547 -7.52 28.42 7.84
C ASP A 547 -7.53 27.19 8.77
N ARG A 548 -6.55 27.07 9.68
CA ARG A 548 -6.43 25.96 10.61
C ARG A 548 -6.88 26.35 12.00
N ILE A 549 -7.51 25.39 12.66
CA ILE A 549 -8.05 25.59 14.01
C ILE A 549 -6.99 25.26 15.05
N ILE A 550 -6.76 26.20 15.97
CA ILE A 550 -5.86 26.05 17.11
C ILE A 550 -6.68 26.11 18.39
N ILE A 551 -6.75 24.98 19.09
CA ILE A 551 -7.35 24.86 20.40
C ILE A 551 -6.23 24.87 21.43
N SER A 552 -6.17 25.91 22.27
CA SER A 552 -5.15 25.99 23.34
C SER A 552 -5.60 25.18 24.54
N SER A 553 -4.95 24.05 24.82
CA SER A 553 -5.22 23.33 26.07
C SER A 553 -4.58 24.07 27.23
N ILE A 554 -5.30 24.25 28.33
CA ILE A 554 -4.82 25.01 29.50
C ILE A 554 -5.16 24.29 30.81
N MET A 555 -4.33 24.52 31.84
CA MET A 555 -4.56 24.03 33.19
C MET A 555 -4.02 25.03 34.22
N GLY A 556 -4.94 25.73 34.89
CA GLY A 556 -4.65 26.64 35.99
C GLY A 556 -4.72 25.96 37.36
N TYR A 557 -4.15 26.61 38.37
CA TYR A 557 -4.17 26.14 39.77
C TYR A 557 -4.91 27.10 40.71
N SER A 558 -5.32 28.27 40.22
CA SER A 558 -6.18 29.25 40.88
C SER A 558 -7.05 29.97 39.85
N ASP A 559 -8.04 30.73 40.31
CA ASP A 559 -8.90 31.54 39.43
C ASP A 559 -8.05 32.50 38.57
N GLU A 560 -7.09 33.20 39.16
CA GLU A 560 -6.19 34.10 38.43
C GLU A 560 -5.35 33.37 37.39
N GLY A 561 -4.86 32.17 37.73
CA GLY A 561 -4.07 31.36 36.80
C GLY A 561 -4.88 30.87 35.60
N TRP A 562 -6.12 30.42 35.83
CA TRP A 562 -7.05 30.07 34.75
C TRP A 562 -7.36 31.27 33.84
N ILE A 563 -7.60 32.45 34.43
CA ILE A 563 -7.89 33.69 33.69
C ILE A 563 -6.69 34.12 32.84
N GLU A 564 -5.47 34.08 33.38
CA GLU A 564 -4.27 34.48 32.64
C GLU A 564 -3.99 33.53 31.47
N LEU A 565 -4.10 32.22 31.68
CA LEU A 565 -3.92 31.23 30.62
C LEU A 565 -4.95 31.39 29.51
N ALA A 566 -6.21 31.62 29.89
CA ALA A 566 -7.32 31.79 28.96
C ALA A 566 -7.16 33.06 28.11
N LYS A 567 -6.98 34.23 28.76
CA LYS A 567 -6.78 35.51 28.08
C LYS A 567 -5.51 35.52 27.24
N GLY A 568 -4.41 34.99 27.78
CA GLY A 568 -3.16 34.90 27.03
C GLY A 568 -3.29 34.05 25.76
N SER A 569 -4.05 32.94 25.82
CA SER A 569 -4.32 32.09 24.67
C SER A 569 -5.24 32.76 23.65
N GLU A 570 -6.29 33.44 24.11
CA GLU A 570 -7.20 34.22 23.25
C GLU A 570 -6.46 35.38 22.55
N ASP A 571 -5.67 36.16 23.30
CA ASP A 571 -4.85 37.26 22.78
C ASP A 571 -3.80 36.77 21.77
N ALA A 572 -3.29 35.55 21.95
CA ALA A 572 -2.40 34.90 21.00
C ALA A 572 -3.12 34.38 19.74
N GLY A 573 -4.45 34.45 19.68
CA GLY A 573 -5.24 34.05 18.52
C GLY A 573 -5.63 32.57 18.49
N ALA A 574 -5.68 31.89 19.66
CA ALA A 574 -6.33 30.59 19.73
C ALA A 574 -7.81 30.70 19.35
N ASP A 575 -8.32 29.75 18.57
CA ASP A 575 -9.72 29.73 18.13
C ASP A 575 -10.66 29.21 19.22
N MET A 576 -10.14 28.38 20.14
CA MET A 576 -10.87 27.78 21.27
C MET A 576 -9.91 27.44 22.41
N LEU A 577 -10.47 27.13 23.59
CA LEU A 577 -9.74 26.60 24.74
C LEU A 577 -10.16 25.16 25.06
N GLU A 578 -9.22 24.33 25.51
CA GLU A 578 -9.51 23.02 26.10
C GLU A 578 -9.04 22.96 27.56
N LEU A 579 -9.98 22.92 28.50
CA LEU A 579 -9.69 22.84 29.94
C LEU A 579 -9.32 21.41 30.32
N ASN A 580 -8.09 21.22 30.76
CA ASN A 580 -7.59 19.90 31.13
C ASN A 580 -7.95 19.56 32.59
N PHE A 581 -9.15 19.00 32.79
CA PHE A 581 -9.60 18.48 34.09
C PHE A 581 -9.28 16.99 34.28
N SER A 582 -8.36 16.42 33.50
CA SER A 582 -8.36 14.98 33.31
C SER A 582 -7.01 14.27 33.36
N CYS A 583 -5.90 15.01 33.44
CA CYS A 583 -4.57 14.42 33.53
C CYS A 583 -4.41 13.54 34.79
N PRO A 584 -4.14 12.22 34.65
CA PRO A 584 -4.01 11.31 35.79
C PRO A 584 -2.68 11.45 36.54
N GLN A 585 -1.70 12.11 35.93
CA GLN A 585 -0.30 12.18 36.38
C GLN A 585 -0.03 13.32 37.36
N MET A 586 -0.95 14.30 37.44
CA MET A 586 -0.73 15.51 38.22
C MET A 586 -0.74 15.18 39.71
N ALA A 587 0.42 15.37 40.36
CA ALA A 587 0.64 15.08 41.77
C ALA A 587 0.20 16.21 42.72
N ILE A 588 -0.54 17.20 42.21
CA ILE A 588 -1.03 18.35 42.98
C ILE A 588 -2.49 18.09 43.35
N GLU A 589 -2.80 18.28 44.64
CA GLU A 589 -4.17 18.21 45.15
C GLU A 589 -5.02 19.32 44.51
N GLY A 590 -6.17 18.96 43.93
CA GLY A 590 -7.03 19.91 43.23
C GLY A 590 -6.56 20.28 41.82
N ALA A 591 -5.82 19.41 41.12
CA ALA A 591 -5.46 19.57 39.71
C ALA A 591 -5.67 18.30 38.87
N GLY A 592 -5.76 18.45 37.55
CA GLY A 592 -5.92 17.33 36.62
C GLY A 592 -7.17 16.48 36.94
N HIS A 593 -7.04 15.15 36.88
CA HIS A 593 -8.16 14.21 37.05
C HIS A 593 -8.88 14.28 38.41
N THR A 594 -8.28 14.92 39.43
CA THR A 594 -8.95 15.13 40.72
C THR A 594 -10.06 16.17 40.61
N ILE A 595 -9.84 17.25 39.84
CA ILE A 595 -10.90 18.22 39.48
C ILE A 595 -11.97 17.53 38.63
N GLY A 596 -11.58 16.68 37.68
CA GLY A 596 -12.52 15.94 36.83
C GLY A 596 -13.51 15.04 37.59
N GLN A 597 -13.29 14.81 38.88
CA GLN A 597 -14.15 14.04 39.78
C GLN A 597 -14.86 14.92 40.83
N ASP A 598 -14.52 16.21 40.90
CA ASP A 598 -15.10 17.20 41.81
C ASP A 598 -15.99 18.16 41.02
N TYR A 599 -17.30 17.89 41.03
CA TYR A 599 -18.24 18.57 40.15
C TYR A 599 -18.36 20.08 40.45
N PRO A 600 -18.44 20.53 41.72
CA PRO A 600 -18.38 21.94 42.05
C PRO A 600 -17.11 22.65 41.55
N ALA A 601 -15.94 22.03 41.70
CA ALA A 601 -14.69 22.63 41.21
C ALA A 601 -14.67 22.72 39.68
N LEU A 602 -15.18 21.69 39.01
CA LEU A 602 -15.28 21.64 37.55
C LEU A 602 -16.21 22.74 37.00
N GLU A 603 -17.41 22.88 37.58
CA GLU A 603 -18.36 23.94 37.25
C GLU A 603 -17.72 25.33 37.49
N HIS A 604 -17.11 25.53 38.65
CA HIS A 604 -16.48 26.79 39.04
C HIS A 604 -15.37 27.21 38.08
N PHE A 605 -14.38 26.34 37.80
CA PHE A 605 -13.27 26.71 36.93
C PHE A 605 -13.69 26.87 35.47
N THR A 606 -14.67 26.08 35.02
CA THR A 606 -15.25 26.29 33.69
C THR A 606 -15.90 27.67 33.59
N LYS A 607 -16.65 28.07 34.62
CA LYS A 607 -17.27 29.39 34.71
C LYS A 607 -16.26 30.52 34.76
N VAL A 608 -15.22 30.39 35.58
CA VAL A 608 -14.14 31.38 35.69
C VAL A 608 -13.51 31.66 34.33
N VAL A 609 -13.21 30.60 33.55
CA VAL A 609 -12.66 30.75 32.20
C VAL A 609 -13.71 31.36 31.27
N LYS A 610 -14.92 30.80 31.22
CA LYS A 610 -15.97 31.24 30.28
C LYS A 610 -16.36 32.70 30.46
N ASP A 611 -16.40 33.19 31.70
CA ASP A 611 -16.72 34.60 32.01
C ASP A 611 -15.60 35.58 31.57
N ASN A 612 -14.42 35.09 31.19
CA ASN A 612 -13.23 35.89 30.94
C ASN A 612 -12.69 35.82 29.50
N VAL A 613 -13.30 35.03 28.62
CA VAL A 613 -12.95 34.95 27.19
C VAL A 613 -14.21 34.96 26.31
N SER A 614 -14.04 35.33 25.05
CA SER A 614 -15.11 35.31 24.04
C SER A 614 -15.09 34.05 23.17
N ILE A 615 -13.93 33.39 23.06
CA ILE A 615 -13.77 32.14 22.30
C ILE A 615 -14.41 30.92 23.00
N PRO A 616 -14.79 29.87 22.26
CA PRO A 616 -15.38 28.67 22.82
C PRO A 616 -14.47 27.93 23.81
N VAL A 617 -15.08 27.31 24.82
CA VAL A 617 -14.43 26.58 25.91
C VAL A 617 -14.88 25.12 25.92
N ILE A 618 -13.92 24.21 25.82
CA ILE A 618 -14.12 22.76 25.79
C ILE A 618 -13.63 22.18 27.11
N ALA A 619 -14.41 21.30 27.76
CA ALA A 619 -13.97 20.62 28.97
C ALA A 619 -13.51 19.18 28.67
N LYS A 620 -12.25 18.84 28.97
CA LYS A 620 -11.69 17.50 28.71
C LYS A 620 -11.87 16.57 29.90
N MET A 621 -12.65 15.50 29.69
CA MET A 621 -13.07 14.58 30.75
C MET A 621 -12.09 13.42 30.97
N THR A 622 -12.00 12.98 32.22
CA THR A 622 -11.21 11.80 32.60
C THR A 622 -12.07 10.55 32.44
N PRO A 623 -11.57 9.45 31.84
CA PRO A 623 -12.31 8.19 31.79
C PRO A 623 -12.22 7.39 33.10
N ASN A 624 -11.51 7.90 34.11
CA ASN A 624 -11.23 7.19 35.37
C ASN A 624 -12.39 7.35 36.37
N ILE A 625 -13.62 7.20 35.87
CA ILE A 625 -14.91 7.39 36.55
C ILE A 625 -15.91 6.38 36.03
N THR A 626 -16.99 6.16 36.78
CA THR A 626 -18.04 5.19 36.38
C THR A 626 -18.96 5.76 35.31
N ASP A 627 -19.36 7.02 35.47
CA ASP A 627 -20.27 7.75 34.60
C ASP A 627 -19.68 9.14 34.33
N MET A 628 -19.56 9.50 33.05
CA MET A 628 -19.00 10.75 32.58
C MET A 628 -20.05 11.84 32.39
N LEU A 629 -21.33 11.48 32.40
CA LEU A 629 -22.41 12.44 32.16
C LEU A 629 -22.52 13.49 33.29
N PRO A 630 -22.54 13.13 34.60
CA PRO A 630 -22.63 14.12 35.68
C PRO A 630 -21.52 15.20 35.67
N PRO A 631 -20.21 14.87 35.57
CA PRO A 631 -19.18 15.91 35.49
C PRO A 631 -19.26 16.71 34.18
N SER A 632 -19.74 16.12 33.08
CA SER A 632 -19.96 16.85 31.83
C SER A 632 -21.10 17.86 31.95
N ILE A 633 -22.18 17.53 32.68
CA ILE A 633 -23.27 18.45 33.00
C ILE A 633 -22.77 19.59 33.89
N ALA A 634 -21.92 19.31 34.88
CA ALA A 634 -21.29 20.35 35.69
C ALA A 634 -20.44 21.31 34.82
N ALA A 635 -19.71 20.78 33.83
CA ALA A 635 -18.98 21.58 32.86
C ALA A 635 -19.93 22.49 32.05
N LYS A 636 -21.04 21.92 31.57
CA LYS A 636 -22.09 22.67 30.87
C LYS A 636 -22.68 23.79 31.74
N GLN A 637 -22.95 23.52 33.01
CA GLN A 637 -23.45 24.51 33.97
C GLN A 637 -22.44 25.65 34.18
N GLY A 638 -21.15 25.33 34.16
CA GLY A 638 -20.06 26.31 34.13
C GLY A 638 -19.92 27.05 32.80
N GLY A 639 -20.68 26.67 31.75
CA GLY A 639 -20.69 27.35 30.47
C GLY A 639 -19.75 26.76 29.40
N ALA A 640 -19.32 25.50 29.55
CA ALA A 640 -18.62 24.80 28.46
C ALA A 640 -19.48 24.75 27.19
N ASP A 641 -18.85 24.97 26.04
CA ASP A 641 -19.48 24.89 24.72
C ASP A 641 -19.39 23.48 24.11
N ALA A 642 -18.46 22.64 24.60
CA ALA A 642 -18.30 21.25 24.17
C ALA A 642 -17.54 20.40 25.21
N ILE A 643 -17.55 19.08 24.99
CA ILE A 643 -16.84 18.09 25.82
C ILE A 643 -15.81 17.34 24.98
N SER A 644 -14.60 17.16 25.51
CA SER A 644 -13.59 16.25 24.94
C SER A 644 -13.57 14.93 25.70
N ALA A 645 -13.85 13.83 25.00
CA ALA A 645 -13.95 12.48 25.55
C ALA A 645 -13.07 11.51 24.74
N ILE A 646 -11.97 10.96 25.26
CA ILE A 646 -11.52 10.94 26.67
C ILE A 646 -10.02 11.24 26.82
N ASN A 647 -9.59 11.54 28.05
CA ASN A 647 -8.17 11.48 28.41
C ASN A 647 -7.71 10.00 28.61
N THR A 648 -6.51 9.80 29.14
CA THR A 648 -5.89 8.48 29.33
C THR A 648 -6.47 7.70 30.52
N LEU A 649 -6.45 6.37 30.41
CA LEU A 649 -6.86 5.45 31.47
C LEU A 649 -5.72 5.19 32.44
N ARG A 650 -5.98 5.14 33.74
CA ARG A 650 -4.97 4.75 34.74
C ARG A 650 -4.66 3.25 34.60
N ALA A 651 -3.39 2.92 34.36
CA ALA A 651 -2.95 1.54 34.18
C ALA A 651 -1.49 1.31 34.62
N ILE A 652 -1.11 0.02 34.68
CA ILE A 652 0.26 -0.48 34.70
C ILE A 652 0.39 -1.42 33.50
N THR A 653 1.34 -1.15 32.61
CA THR A 653 1.57 -1.93 31.38
C THR A 653 2.56 -3.06 31.57
N GLU A 654 3.52 -2.88 32.47
CA GLU A 654 4.61 -3.84 32.67
C GLU A 654 5.19 -3.71 34.07
N VAL A 655 5.65 -4.85 34.62
CA VAL A 655 6.43 -4.93 35.85
C VAL A 655 7.74 -5.62 35.50
N ASN A 656 8.85 -4.95 35.81
CA ASN A 656 10.17 -5.55 35.64
C ASN A 656 10.33 -6.72 36.61
N LEU A 657 10.65 -7.91 36.09
CA LEU A 657 10.69 -9.14 36.90
C LEU A 657 11.95 -9.27 37.76
N ASP A 658 12.99 -8.46 37.52
CA ASP A 658 14.22 -8.46 38.31
C ASP A 658 14.14 -7.44 39.45
N THR A 659 13.61 -6.25 39.19
CA THR A 659 13.49 -5.17 40.19
C THR A 659 12.15 -5.16 40.91
N PHE A 660 11.17 -5.92 40.41
CA PHE A 660 9.77 -5.93 40.84
C PHE A 660 9.07 -4.56 40.74
N ALA A 661 9.70 -3.59 40.08
CA ALA A 661 9.16 -2.26 39.91
C ALA A 661 8.28 -2.17 38.65
N PRO A 662 7.14 -1.46 38.71
CA PRO A 662 6.39 -1.12 37.51
C PRO A 662 7.21 -0.23 36.55
N MET A 663 6.93 -0.34 35.26
CA MET A 663 7.53 0.47 34.21
C MET A 663 6.60 1.64 33.81
N PRO A 664 7.14 2.80 33.38
CA PRO A 664 8.56 3.16 33.43
C PRO A 664 9.03 3.39 34.87
N THR A 665 10.28 3.04 35.16
CA THR A 665 10.84 3.12 36.51
C THR A 665 11.70 4.38 36.67
N ILE A 666 11.46 5.16 37.74
CA ILE A 666 12.29 6.29 38.18
C ILE A 666 12.86 5.98 39.54
N GLN A 667 14.18 6.01 39.69
CA GLN A 667 14.86 5.72 40.97
C GLN A 667 14.39 4.40 41.62
N GLY A 668 14.16 3.36 40.81
CA GLY A 668 13.69 2.05 41.27
C GLY A 668 12.19 1.97 41.60
N ARG A 669 11.39 3.00 41.30
CA ARG A 669 9.95 3.03 41.56
C ARG A 669 9.15 3.30 40.28
N GLY A 670 8.06 2.55 40.10
CA GLY A 670 7.05 2.82 39.08
C GLY A 670 5.80 3.50 39.67
N SER A 671 4.87 3.91 38.80
CA SER A 671 3.60 4.51 39.21
C SER A 671 2.44 4.05 38.33
N ILE A 672 1.22 4.10 38.87
CA ILE A 672 0.00 3.97 38.07
C ILE A 672 -0.17 5.25 37.27
N SER A 673 -0.31 5.13 35.95
CA SER A 673 -0.28 6.31 35.09
C SER A 673 -1.13 6.16 33.83
N GLY A 674 -1.19 7.20 33.01
CA GLY A 674 -2.03 7.26 31.82
C GLY A 674 -1.62 6.30 30.71
N TYR A 675 -2.55 5.46 30.29
CA TYR A 675 -2.47 4.55 29.16
C TYR A 675 -3.29 5.05 27.98
N SER A 676 -2.73 4.92 26.78
CA SER A 676 -3.30 5.33 25.50
C SER A 676 -3.05 4.26 24.43
N GLY A 677 -3.83 4.30 23.35
CA GLY A 677 -3.70 3.41 22.21
C GLY A 677 -4.99 2.65 21.88
N PRO A 678 -4.96 1.75 20.89
CA PRO A 678 -6.13 1.01 20.41
C PRO A 678 -6.96 0.31 21.48
N ALA A 679 -6.36 -0.19 22.56
CA ALA A 679 -7.10 -0.86 23.63
C ALA A 679 -8.00 0.10 24.44
N VAL A 680 -7.80 1.42 24.34
CA VAL A 680 -8.67 2.44 24.95
C VAL A 680 -9.94 2.68 24.11
N LYS A 681 -9.91 2.39 22.81
CA LYS A 681 -10.99 2.71 21.86
C LYS A 681 -12.38 2.24 22.30
N PRO A 682 -12.59 0.99 22.77
CA PRO A 682 -13.93 0.54 23.17
C PRO A 682 -14.54 1.37 24.32
N ILE A 683 -13.70 1.84 25.25
CA ILE A 683 -14.12 2.66 26.38
C ILE A 683 -14.42 4.09 25.91
N ALA A 684 -13.59 4.64 25.02
CA ALA A 684 -13.82 5.94 24.42
C ALA A 684 -15.12 5.99 23.59
N LEU A 685 -15.38 4.98 22.76
CA LEU A 685 -16.62 4.86 21.98
C LEU A 685 -17.87 4.84 22.87
N ARG A 686 -17.82 4.12 23.99
CA ARG A 686 -18.91 4.09 24.96
C ARG A 686 -19.19 5.50 25.51
N PHE A 687 -18.19 6.17 26.06
CA PHE A 687 -18.38 7.50 26.66
C PHE A 687 -18.85 8.53 25.63
N VAL A 688 -18.29 8.51 24.42
CA VAL A 688 -18.74 9.39 23.34
C VAL A 688 -20.22 9.16 23.02
N ALA A 689 -20.65 7.89 22.93
CA ALA A 689 -22.05 7.56 22.64
C ALA A 689 -23.01 7.99 23.76
N GLU A 690 -22.66 7.71 25.02
CA GLU A 690 -23.47 8.10 26.19
C GLU A 690 -23.62 9.62 26.30
N LEU A 691 -22.55 10.37 26.07
CA LEU A 691 -22.58 11.84 26.07
C LEU A 691 -23.42 12.39 24.90
N ALA A 692 -23.26 11.81 23.71
CA ALA A 692 -23.97 12.26 22.50
C ALA A 692 -25.47 11.90 22.51
N GLN A 693 -25.89 10.85 23.23
CA GLN A 693 -27.30 10.51 23.41
C GLN A 693 -28.01 11.34 24.49
N SER A 694 -27.26 12.06 25.33
CA SER A 694 -27.84 12.79 26.44
C SER A 694 -28.44 14.13 26.02
N ASP A 695 -29.77 14.20 25.99
CA ASP A 695 -30.52 15.44 25.81
C ASP A 695 -30.21 16.47 26.91
N GLU A 696 -29.92 16.01 28.13
CA GLU A 696 -29.54 16.89 29.23
C GLU A 696 -28.21 17.60 28.96
N LEU A 697 -27.24 16.90 28.36
CA LEU A 697 -25.98 17.51 27.96
C LEU A 697 -26.15 18.36 26.70
N SER A 698 -26.64 17.81 25.59
CA SER A 698 -26.84 18.54 24.32
C SER A 698 -25.65 19.43 23.89
N LEU A 699 -24.41 19.00 24.19
CA LEU A 699 -23.19 19.68 23.76
C LEU A 699 -22.45 18.83 22.71
N PRO A 700 -21.78 19.45 21.73
CA PRO A 700 -20.87 18.74 20.83
C PRO A 700 -19.78 17.98 21.59
N VAL A 701 -19.42 16.78 21.08
CA VAL A 701 -18.37 15.93 21.66
C VAL A 701 -17.18 15.83 20.72
N SER A 702 -15.98 16.10 21.24
CA SER A 702 -14.70 15.82 20.59
C SER A 702 -14.22 14.41 20.98
N GLY A 703 -14.14 13.49 20.00
CA GLY A 703 -13.83 12.08 20.24
C GLY A 703 -12.33 11.79 20.23
N ILE A 704 -11.83 11.07 21.23
CA ILE A 704 -10.39 10.81 21.45
C ILE A 704 -10.20 9.43 22.09
N GLY A 705 -9.28 8.62 21.54
CA GLY A 705 -8.82 7.39 22.19
C GLY A 705 -8.68 6.23 21.22
N GLY A 706 -7.44 5.90 20.83
CA GLY A 706 -7.15 4.71 20.03
C GLY A 706 -7.56 4.77 18.55
N ILE A 707 -7.68 5.97 17.99
CA ILE A 707 -7.90 6.18 16.55
C ILE A 707 -6.57 5.99 15.81
N GLU A 708 -6.48 5.00 14.93
CA GLU A 708 -5.32 4.75 14.06
C GLU A 708 -5.68 4.60 12.58
N THR A 709 -6.95 4.34 12.26
CA THR A 709 -7.44 4.11 10.90
C THR A 709 -8.69 4.94 10.58
N TRP A 710 -9.04 5.06 9.29
CA TRP A 710 -10.25 5.75 8.88
C TRP A 710 -11.51 5.02 9.37
N GLN A 711 -11.44 3.69 9.56
CA GLN A 711 -12.51 2.90 10.14
C GLN A 711 -12.75 3.29 11.59
N ASP A 712 -11.67 3.47 12.38
CA ASP A 712 -11.80 3.94 13.76
C ASP A 712 -12.45 5.31 13.79
N ALA A 713 -12.01 6.23 12.92
CA ALA A 713 -12.59 7.56 12.79
C ALA A 713 -14.10 7.50 12.47
N ALA A 714 -14.49 6.68 11.50
CA ALA A 714 -15.89 6.49 11.13
C ALA A 714 -16.73 5.94 12.30
N MET A 715 -16.17 5.05 13.14
CA MET A 715 -16.85 4.56 14.34
C MET A 715 -17.13 5.68 15.34
N PHE A 716 -16.14 6.54 15.63
CA PHE A 716 -16.35 7.68 16.54
C PHE A 716 -17.39 8.66 16.01
N LEU A 717 -17.33 8.99 14.71
CA LEU A 717 -18.32 9.87 14.07
C LEU A 717 -19.73 9.25 14.17
N LEU A 718 -19.88 7.97 13.85
CA LEU A 718 -21.16 7.26 13.98
C LEU A 718 -21.71 7.28 15.41
N MET A 719 -20.84 7.23 16.42
CA MET A 719 -21.19 7.32 17.84
C MET A 719 -21.39 8.75 18.33
N GLY A 720 -21.36 9.76 17.46
CA GLY A 720 -21.75 11.13 17.78
C GLY A 720 -20.60 12.09 18.08
N ALA A 721 -19.34 11.68 17.90
CA ALA A 721 -18.24 12.64 17.91
C ALA A 721 -18.39 13.62 16.74
N ALA A 722 -18.28 14.92 17.02
CA ALA A 722 -18.38 15.98 16.03
C ALA A 722 -17.01 16.31 15.41
N ASN A 723 -15.92 16.17 16.16
CA ASN A 723 -14.54 16.16 15.65
C ASN A 723 -13.73 15.05 16.35
N LEU A 724 -12.50 14.81 15.90
CA LEU A 724 -11.67 13.69 16.35
C LEU A 724 -10.27 14.18 16.72
N GLN A 725 -9.76 13.81 17.90
CA GLN A 725 -8.36 14.05 18.26
C GLN A 725 -7.52 12.76 18.26
N VAL A 726 -6.27 12.87 17.81
CA VAL A 726 -5.37 11.72 17.62
C VAL A 726 -4.00 11.98 18.27
N THR A 727 -3.46 10.96 18.95
CA THR A 727 -2.14 11.02 19.59
C THR A 727 -1.33 9.76 19.28
N THR A 728 -1.75 8.58 19.77
CA THR A 728 -0.94 7.35 19.67
C THR A 728 -0.70 6.92 18.21
N GLY A 729 -1.69 7.08 17.33
CA GLY A 729 -1.52 6.83 15.90
C GLY A 729 -0.43 7.71 15.27
N VAL A 730 -0.32 8.98 15.70
CA VAL A 730 0.75 9.89 15.25
C VAL A 730 2.11 9.49 15.82
N MET A 731 2.17 9.09 17.09
CA MET A 731 3.41 8.59 17.71
C MET A 731 3.94 7.32 17.03
N HIS A 732 3.04 6.48 16.51
CA HIS A 732 3.41 5.25 15.84
C HIS A 732 3.74 5.48 14.35
N TYR A 733 2.93 6.26 13.63
CA TYR A 733 2.97 6.33 12.16
C TYR A 733 3.39 7.69 11.58
N GLY A 734 3.60 8.69 12.44
CA GLY A 734 3.92 10.07 12.07
C GLY A 734 2.69 10.86 11.58
N TYR A 735 2.88 12.16 11.30
CA TYR A 735 1.78 13.05 10.88
C TYR A 735 1.11 12.63 9.57
N ARG A 736 1.82 11.92 8.68
CA ARG A 736 1.30 11.43 7.39
C ARG A 736 0.09 10.50 7.52
N ILE A 737 -0.17 9.95 8.71
CA ILE A 737 -1.34 9.09 8.93
C ILE A 737 -2.65 9.77 8.50
N VAL A 738 -2.73 11.10 8.66
CA VAL A 738 -3.91 11.89 8.30
C VAL A 738 -4.28 11.78 6.83
N GLU A 739 -3.30 11.60 5.94
CA GLU A 739 -3.56 11.42 4.50
C GLU A 739 -4.40 10.16 4.26
N SER A 740 -4.11 9.09 4.99
CA SER A 740 -4.86 7.84 4.90
C SER A 740 -6.21 7.92 5.61
N LEU A 741 -6.28 8.67 6.72
CA LEU A 741 -7.54 8.93 7.44
C LEU A 741 -8.53 9.71 6.56
N ILE A 742 -8.07 10.80 5.94
CA ILE A 742 -8.86 11.65 5.04
C ILE A 742 -9.32 10.84 3.83
N GLU A 743 -8.37 10.27 3.08
CA GLU A 743 -8.70 9.59 1.83
C GLU A 743 -9.59 8.36 2.06
N GLY A 744 -9.32 7.58 3.10
CA GLY A 744 -10.13 6.42 3.45
C GLY A 744 -11.55 6.79 3.89
N LEU A 745 -11.71 7.89 4.64
CA LEU A 745 -13.02 8.38 5.04
C LEU A 745 -13.81 8.93 3.84
N GLU A 746 -13.18 9.68 2.93
CA GLU A 746 -13.81 10.13 1.68
C GLU A 746 -14.29 8.95 0.82
N ASP A 747 -13.43 7.94 0.63
CA ASP A 747 -13.76 6.74 -0.14
C ASP A 747 -14.91 5.94 0.53
N TYR A 748 -14.95 5.91 1.87
CA TYR A 748 -16.06 5.31 2.63
C TYR A 748 -17.37 6.08 2.44
N LEU A 749 -17.36 7.41 2.57
CA LEU A 749 -18.54 8.25 2.37
C LEU A 749 -19.10 8.11 0.95
N GLU A 750 -18.22 8.08 -0.06
CA GLU A 750 -18.59 7.84 -1.45
C GLU A 750 -19.28 6.47 -1.61
N SER A 751 -18.73 5.42 -1.00
CA SER A 751 -19.34 4.07 -1.02
C SER A 751 -20.73 4.02 -0.37
N LYS A 752 -20.99 4.92 0.59
CA LYS A 752 -22.29 5.08 1.27
C LYS A 752 -23.19 6.11 0.61
N LYS A 753 -22.76 6.75 -0.49
CA LYS A 753 -23.46 7.82 -1.20
C LYS A 753 -23.80 9.01 -0.30
N LEU A 754 -22.88 9.36 0.61
CA LEU A 754 -22.98 10.54 1.47
C LEU A 754 -22.15 11.67 0.85
N GLU A 755 -22.70 12.88 0.79
CA GLU A 755 -22.02 14.04 0.21
C GLU A 755 -21.15 14.77 1.24
N SER A 756 -21.45 14.62 2.54
CA SER A 756 -20.68 15.19 3.64
C SER A 756 -20.50 14.22 4.80
N VAL A 757 -19.36 14.34 5.50
CA VAL A 757 -19.11 13.65 6.77
C VAL A 757 -20.15 14.00 7.84
N THR A 758 -20.76 15.18 7.76
CA THR A 758 -21.80 15.62 8.72
C THR A 758 -23.03 14.70 8.71
N GLU A 759 -23.34 14.06 7.57
CA GLU A 759 -24.43 13.08 7.45
C GLU A 759 -24.12 11.74 8.16
N LEU A 760 -22.86 11.51 8.53
CA LEU A 760 -22.42 10.32 9.25
C LEU A 760 -22.53 10.50 10.77
N ILE A 761 -22.36 11.74 11.26
CA ILE A 761 -22.24 12.04 12.70
C ILE A 761 -23.52 11.61 13.44
N GLY A 762 -23.35 10.81 14.49
CA GLY A 762 -24.42 10.33 15.36
C GLY A 762 -25.40 9.32 14.72
N ARG A 763 -25.25 9.01 13.43
CA ARG A 763 -26.18 8.09 12.72
C ARG A 763 -26.19 6.69 13.34
N GLY A 764 -25.13 6.28 14.02
CA GLY A 764 -25.06 4.99 14.71
C GLY A 764 -25.86 4.95 16.02
N LEU A 765 -26.11 6.09 16.66
CA LEU A 765 -26.76 6.17 17.97
C LEU A 765 -28.21 5.66 17.96
N GLN A 766 -28.90 5.75 16.84
CA GLN A 766 -30.27 5.21 16.69
C GLN A 766 -30.34 3.67 16.80
N TYR A 767 -29.20 3.00 16.67
CA TYR A 767 -29.08 1.54 16.76
C TYR A 767 -28.52 1.08 18.11
N LEU A 768 -28.23 2.02 19.02
CA LEU A 768 -27.75 1.72 20.36
C LEU A 768 -28.95 1.70 21.32
N VAL A 769 -29.27 0.51 21.84
CA VAL A 769 -30.39 0.25 22.75
C VAL A 769 -29.87 -0.36 24.06
N ASP A 770 -30.68 -0.32 25.11
CA ASP A 770 -30.33 -0.99 26.36
C ASP A 770 -30.28 -2.52 26.17
N PRO A 771 -29.35 -3.24 26.82
CA PRO A 771 -29.28 -4.69 26.72
C PRO A 771 -30.60 -5.42 27.03
N SER A 772 -31.46 -4.86 27.87
CA SER A 772 -32.78 -5.42 28.20
C SER A 772 -33.78 -5.39 27.04
N GLU A 773 -33.56 -4.54 26.03
CA GLU A 773 -34.42 -4.41 24.85
C GLU A 773 -34.13 -5.47 23.77
N HIS A 774 -33.06 -6.26 23.93
CA HIS A 774 -32.74 -7.36 23.02
C HIS A 774 -33.69 -8.56 23.22
N HIS A 775 -34.92 -8.46 22.71
CA HIS A 775 -35.85 -9.57 22.60
C HIS A 775 -35.59 -10.36 21.31
N GLN A 776 -34.89 -11.50 21.42
CA GLN A 776 -34.63 -12.37 20.26
C GLN A 776 -35.92 -13.06 19.81
N THR A 777 -36.41 -12.71 18.62
CA THR A 777 -37.47 -13.45 17.91
C THR A 777 -36.92 -14.49 16.93
N LYS A 778 -35.62 -14.41 16.64
CA LYS A 778 -34.86 -15.31 15.77
C LYS A 778 -33.51 -15.64 16.41
N HIS A 779 -33.06 -16.87 16.24
CA HIS A 779 -31.76 -17.32 16.74
C HIS A 779 -30.76 -17.41 15.58
N VAL A 780 -29.48 -17.22 15.89
CA VAL A 780 -28.39 -17.41 14.93
C VAL A 780 -27.53 -18.59 15.35
N ILE A 781 -27.06 -19.37 14.39
CA ILE A 781 -26.05 -20.40 14.59
C ILE A 781 -24.83 -20.10 13.74
N SER A 782 -23.70 -20.70 14.10
CA SER A 782 -22.50 -20.65 13.27
C SER A 782 -22.67 -21.54 12.04
N SER A 783 -22.07 -21.13 10.93
CA SER A 783 -21.96 -21.95 9.72
C SER A 783 -20.49 -21.95 9.29
N VAL A 784 -19.93 -23.13 9.04
CA VAL A 784 -18.54 -23.28 8.58
C VAL A 784 -18.56 -23.46 7.06
N ASP A 785 -17.76 -22.68 6.36
CA ASP A 785 -17.42 -22.94 4.98
C ASP A 785 -16.29 -23.98 4.93
N VAL A 786 -16.63 -25.18 4.47
CA VAL A 786 -15.71 -26.32 4.38
C VAL A 786 -14.64 -26.15 3.31
N GLU A 787 -14.87 -25.32 2.29
CA GLU A 787 -13.90 -25.09 1.21
C GLU A 787 -12.75 -24.19 1.67
N THR A 788 -13.04 -23.23 2.55
CA THR A 788 -12.03 -22.31 3.12
C THR A 788 -11.46 -22.80 4.45
N CYS A 789 -12.04 -23.86 5.04
CA CYS A 789 -11.56 -24.46 6.27
C CYS A 789 -10.18 -25.09 6.09
N ILE A 790 -9.19 -24.63 6.87
CA ILE A 790 -7.82 -25.16 6.85
C ILE A 790 -7.57 -26.30 7.85
N GLY A 791 -8.62 -26.83 8.49
CA GLY A 791 -8.53 -27.98 9.39
C GLY A 791 -7.68 -27.78 10.66
N CYS A 792 -7.57 -26.53 11.15
CA CYS A 792 -6.76 -26.21 12.32
C CYS A 792 -7.39 -26.65 13.66
N GLY A 793 -8.72 -26.75 13.73
CA GLY A 793 -9.45 -27.18 14.93
C GLY A 793 -9.59 -26.14 16.04
N LEU A 794 -9.17 -24.88 15.84
CA LEU A 794 -9.29 -23.82 16.86
C LEU A 794 -10.75 -23.54 17.24
N CYS A 795 -11.65 -23.55 16.27
CA CYS A 795 -13.09 -23.42 16.50
C CYS A 795 -13.66 -24.54 17.37
N TYR A 796 -13.15 -25.77 17.22
CA TYR A 796 -13.50 -26.90 18.05
C TYR A 796 -13.03 -26.68 19.50
N ILE A 797 -11.75 -26.36 19.71
CA ILE A 797 -11.21 -26.11 21.06
C ILE A 797 -12.01 -25.02 21.77
N ALA A 798 -12.22 -23.88 21.10
CA ALA A 798 -12.92 -22.76 21.69
C ALA A 798 -14.39 -23.07 22.00
N CYS A 799 -15.08 -23.81 21.12
CA CYS A 799 -16.47 -24.19 21.39
C CYS A 799 -16.58 -25.29 22.45
N HIS A 800 -15.64 -26.24 22.46
CA HIS A 800 -15.64 -27.39 23.34
C HIS A 800 -15.31 -26.99 24.78
N ASP A 801 -14.30 -26.15 24.99
CA ASP A 801 -13.83 -25.81 26.33
C ASP A 801 -14.35 -24.46 26.83
N GLY A 802 -14.84 -23.60 25.92
CA GLY A 802 -15.31 -22.24 26.22
C GLY A 802 -16.77 -21.95 25.87
N ALA A 803 -17.53 -22.91 25.33
CA ALA A 803 -18.95 -22.72 24.99
C ALA A 803 -19.79 -24.00 25.14
N ASN A 804 -20.45 -24.48 24.08
CA ASN A 804 -21.52 -25.49 24.11
C ASN A 804 -21.19 -26.80 23.36
N GLN A 805 -19.91 -27.09 23.10
CA GLN A 805 -19.47 -28.35 22.46
C GLN A 805 -20.20 -28.64 21.13
N ALA A 806 -20.52 -27.58 20.39
CA ALA A 806 -21.33 -27.56 19.19
C ALA A 806 -20.53 -27.62 17.88
N ILE A 807 -19.21 -27.78 17.96
CA ILE A 807 -18.36 -28.00 16.78
C ILE A 807 -17.92 -29.46 16.76
N ARG A 808 -17.94 -30.08 15.58
CA ARG A 808 -17.37 -31.40 15.30
C ARG A 808 -16.21 -31.25 14.33
N ILE A 809 -15.21 -32.11 14.48
CA ILE A 809 -14.08 -32.23 13.54
C ILE A 809 -14.16 -33.61 12.91
N ASP A 810 -14.19 -33.66 11.58
CA ASP A 810 -14.07 -34.91 10.83
C ASP A 810 -12.63 -35.45 10.96
N SER A 811 -12.47 -36.73 11.30
CA SER A 811 -11.15 -37.30 11.59
C SER A 811 -10.25 -37.43 10.36
N ASP A 812 -10.85 -37.60 9.19
CA ASP A 812 -10.14 -37.93 7.96
C ASP A 812 -9.75 -36.66 7.20
N THR A 813 -10.68 -35.72 7.09
CA THR A 813 -10.52 -34.46 6.37
C THR A 813 -10.07 -33.31 7.28
N ARG A 814 -10.19 -33.46 8.61
CA ARG A 814 -9.98 -32.40 9.62
C ARG A 814 -10.91 -31.20 9.49
N THR A 815 -11.94 -31.28 8.65
CA THR A 815 -12.88 -30.17 8.45
C THR A 815 -13.80 -30.00 9.65
N ALA A 816 -14.15 -28.74 9.94
CA ALA A 816 -15.06 -28.42 11.03
C ALA A 816 -16.51 -28.36 10.53
N SER A 817 -17.44 -28.84 11.34
CA SER A 817 -18.89 -28.70 11.11
C SER A 817 -19.60 -28.27 12.40
N VAL A 818 -20.78 -27.68 12.24
CA VAL A 818 -21.59 -27.18 13.36
C VAL A 818 -22.71 -28.17 13.65
N ASP A 819 -22.80 -28.59 14.91
CA ASP A 819 -23.95 -29.29 15.46
C ASP A 819 -25.04 -28.24 15.74
N GLU A 820 -25.98 -28.08 14.79
CA GLU A 820 -26.99 -27.01 14.81
C GLU A 820 -27.88 -27.09 16.06
N GLU A 821 -28.11 -28.30 16.60
CA GLU A 821 -28.91 -28.51 17.81
C GLU A 821 -28.21 -28.04 19.08
N ARG A 822 -26.88 -27.97 19.07
CA ARG A 822 -26.08 -27.51 20.23
C ARG A 822 -25.62 -26.07 20.10
N CYS A 823 -25.62 -25.54 18.89
CA CYS A 823 -25.11 -24.20 18.64
C CYS A 823 -26.05 -23.14 19.19
N VAL A 824 -25.54 -22.31 20.11
CA VAL A 824 -26.27 -21.18 20.72
C VAL A 824 -25.96 -19.83 20.09
N GLY A 825 -25.23 -19.82 18.97
CA GLY A 825 -24.89 -18.57 18.30
C GLY A 825 -23.96 -17.63 19.06
N CYS A 826 -23.13 -18.11 20.01
CA CYS A 826 -22.20 -17.25 20.74
C CYS A 826 -21.05 -16.69 19.89
N LEU A 827 -20.82 -17.27 18.69
CA LEU A 827 -19.82 -16.88 17.70
C LEU A 827 -18.36 -16.92 18.16
N LEU A 828 -18.06 -17.49 19.34
CA LEU A 828 -16.68 -17.65 19.81
C LEU A 828 -15.81 -18.39 18.77
N CYS A 829 -16.36 -19.42 18.13
CA CYS A 829 -15.69 -20.15 17.05
C CYS A 829 -15.31 -19.25 15.86
N LYS A 830 -16.18 -18.30 15.47
CA LYS A 830 -15.89 -17.31 14.42
C LYS A 830 -14.74 -16.40 14.83
N HIS A 831 -14.70 -15.93 16.07
CA HIS A 831 -13.67 -15.00 16.55
C HIS A 831 -12.28 -15.63 16.73
N VAL A 832 -12.20 -16.94 17.01
CA VAL A 832 -10.91 -17.65 17.07
C VAL A 832 -10.47 -18.22 15.71
N CYS A 833 -11.35 -18.25 14.71
CA CYS A 833 -11.03 -18.77 13.40
C CYS A 833 -9.95 -17.89 12.75
N PRO A 834 -8.79 -18.46 12.36
CA PRO A 834 -7.72 -17.67 11.78
C PRO A 834 -7.97 -17.34 10.30
N VAL A 835 -9.00 -17.91 9.66
CA VAL A 835 -9.36 -17.62 8.27
C VAL A 835 -10.56 -16.69 8.28
N TRP A 836 -10.41 -15.49 7.73
CA TRP A 836 -11.49 -14.52 7.66
C TRP A 836 -12.69 -15.10 6.90
N ASP A 837 -13.88 -14.87 7.44
CA ASP A 837 -15.17 -15.29 6.90
C ASP A 837 -15.39 -16.80 6.66
N CYS A 838 -14.43 -17.67 7.00
CA CYS A 838 -14.61 -19.13 6.98
C CYS A 838 -15.76 -19.58 7.92
N ILE A 839 -16.03 -18.82 8.99
CA ILE A 839 -17.21 -19.05 9.84
C ILE A 839 -18.13 -17.82 9.77
N SER A 840 -19.35 -18.07 9.33
CA SER A 840 -20.41 -17.07 9.19
C SER A 840 -21.57 -17.34 10.15
N MET A 841 -22.58 -16.46 10.10
CA MET A 841 -23.81 -16.58 10.88
C MET A 841 -24.92 -17.04 9.95
N LYS A 842 -25.75 -17.97 10.42
CA LYS A 842 -26.97 -18.43 9.75
C LYS A 842 -28.14 -18.21 10.69
N GLU A 843 -29.16 -17.47 10.26
CA GLU A 843 -30.43 -17.37 10.99
C GLU A 843 -31.20 -18.68 10.91
N ILE A 844 -31.83 -19.07 12.02
CA ILE A 844 -32.74 -20.22 12.11
C ILE A 844 -34.06 -19.81 12.76
N ASP A 845 -35.14 -20.49 12.38
CA ASP A 845 -36.45 -20.32 12.99
C ASP A 845 -36.50 -21.05 14.35
N GLY A 846 -37.04 -20.38 15.37
CA GLY A 846 -37.17 -20.92 16.73
C GLY A 846 -36.06 -20.50 17.70
N ILE A 847 -36.17 -20.93 18.96
CA ILE A 847 -35.21 -20.63 20.03
C ILE A 847 -34.42 -21.91 20.33
N ASN A 848 -33.10 -21.89 20.11
CA ASN A 848 -32.22 -22.95 20.58
C ASN A 848 -31.66 -22.59 21.97
N VAL A 849 -32.28 -23.11 23.02
CA VAL A 849 -31.78 -23.03 24.40
C VAL A 849 -30.73 -24.13 24.60
N GLY A 850 -29.53 -23.93 24.05
CA GLY A 850 -28.41 -24.83 24.32
C GLY A 850 -28.16 -24.95 25.82
N GLY A 851 -27.90 -26.17 26.30
CA GLY A 851 -27.60 -26.40 27.71
C GLY A 851 -28.08 -27.72 28.33
N MET A 852 -28.97 -28.49 27.67
CA MET A 852 -29.34 -29.83 28.17
C MET A 852 -29.39 -30.85 27.04
N HIS A 853 -28.21 -31.29 26.61
CA HIS A 853 -28.07 -32.37 25.63
C HIS A 853 -27.84 -33.68 26.38
N GLY A 854 -28.40 -34.78 25.87
CA GLY A 854 -28.39 -36.08 26.55
C GLY A 854 -27.00 -36.57 26.98
N ASP A 855 -25.94 -36.17 26.26
CA ASP A 855 -24.56 -36.54 26.60
C ASP A 855 -24.00 -35.81 27.82
N ALA A 856 -24.34 -34.53 28.02
CA ALA A 856 -23.97 -33.79 29.23
C ALA A 856 -24.70 -34.36 30.45
N ILE A 857 -25.96 -34.74 30.27
CA ILE A 857 -26.76 -35.42 31.30
C ILE A 857 -26.18 -36.81 31.61
N ARG A 858 -25.67 -37.56 30.63
CA ARG A 858 -25.00 -38.86 30.84
C ARG A 858 -23.67 -38.74 31.60
N PHE A 859 -22.92 -37.66 31.40
CA PHE A 859 -21.64 -37.43 32.09
C PHE A 859 -21.82 -37.24 33.60
N VAL A 860 -22.93 -36.61 34.01
CA VAL A 860 -23.28 -36.35 35.43
C VAL A 860 -24.21 -37.44 35.99
N GLY A 861 -25.03 -38.05 35.13
CA GLY A 861 -25.98 -39.11 35.44
C GLY A 861 -25.35 -40.49 35.57
N GLY A 862 -24.20 -40.58 36.23
CA GLY A 862 -23.64 -41.84 36.70
C GLY A 862 -24.50 -42.46 37.80
N LYS A 863 -25.65 -43.01 37.40
CA LYS A 863 -26.27 -44.21 37.96
C LYS A 863 -26.80 -45.07 36.84
#